data_AF-A0A2E8DA00-F1
#
_entry.id   AF-A0A2E8DA00-F1
#
_cell.length_a   1.000
_cell.length_b   1.000
_cell.length_c   1.000
_cell.angle_alpha   90.00
_cell.angle_beta   90.00
_cell.angle_gamma   90.00
#
_symmetry.space_group_name_H-M   'P 1'
#
loop_
_entity.id
_entity.type
_entity.pdbx_description
1 polymer ?
#
loop_
_entity_poly.entity_id
_entity_poly.type
_entity_poly.pdbx_seq_one_letter_code
_entity_poly.pdbx_strand_id
1 'polypeptide(L)'
;MPRSTPVRHDLLRRCLLVSLACVVVSSGVSAFAADRPNIVMIISDDQAWNDYGFMGHDVIQTPNLDRLASQSAVFRRGYVPTGLCRPSLMTLITGLYTHQHKTSGNDPSPAVTKPNTPEYEKHRADLIAHIDQHPTVPKLLAERGYVSHQSGKWWEGSYARGGFTAGMTRGFPERGGRHGDDGLKIGRAGMEPIFEFVDQAVSDDKPFFLWYAPFLPHTPHNPPERLLNKYRTDDRPLALAKYYAMCDWFDDTCGQLIDYIDEKKVRENTLIVYVTDNGWIQRTPETKVPKGWRPSFAPKSKQSPYEGGVRTPIMFSWPGTIEPAERDELCSSIDLVPTMVAAAGANIPENLPGLNLLPAVRDGKAIERDTIFGETCAHDIVDIDAPEASLLYRWCIEGRWKLLLTYDGKVNRYPAVHLREEPRPQLYDLIADPHETKNLASEHPGLVARLAKKIDQWWPVTERQVLLSVSEAEDKGEATWYEYGPDSSRQDGVPQGKVTMFTWQDSKVFPDTIRRYWTYVPAQYDAQKPAALMVFQDGHAYVGEDGQFCAPVVFDNLIHKGEMPVTIGVFIDPGHKREALPEKPGWQPRPENRSVEYDSLSDDYANFLLDEILPEVAKPHNITDDPEGRAICGISSGGICAFTVAWERPDQFGKVLSHVGSFTNIRGGHVYPALIRKTERKPIRVFLQGGSHDLDNEHGNWPLGNRQMFAALKFTNYDVNFVFGDGGHNGNHGGVILPDSLRWLWRDYE
;
A
#
# COMPACT_ATOMS: atom_id res chain seq x y z
N MET A 1 52.34 65.10 57.51
CA MET A 1 52.39 66.28 56.62
C MET A 1 52.67 65.80 55.21
N PRO A 2 52.11 66.39 54.14
CA PRO A 2 50.94 67.27 54.06
C PRO A 2 49.80 66.66 53.19
N ARG A 3 48.54 66.86 53.59
CA ARG A 3 47.50 67.70 52.92
C ARG A 3 46.72 66.93 51.83
N SER A 4 45.40 66.95 51.73
CA SER A 4 44.38 67.86 52.28
C SER A 4 42.98 67.26 52.04
N THR A 5 42.16 67.23 53.09
CA THR A 5 40.68 67.38 53.08
C THR A 5 40.30 68.76 52.46
N PRO A 6 39.01 69.11 52.13
CA PRO A 6 37.86 68.80 52.99
C PRO A 6 36.41 68.83 52.41
N VAL A 7 35.45 68.46 53.30
CA VAL A 7 34.15 69.16 53.57
C VAL A 7 33.06 69.05 52.49
N ARG A 8 31.75 68.98 52.72
CA ARG A 8 30.69 68.91 53.79
C ARG A 8 29.40 69.14 52.94
N HIS A 9 28.16 68.82 53.25
CA HIS A 9 27.40 68.65 54.48
C HIS A 9 25.96 68.26 54.09
N ASP A 10 25.18 68.04 55.13
CA ASP A 10 23.73 68.23 55.21
C ASP A 10 22.80 67.05 54.87
N LEU A 11 22.29 66.35 55.90
CA LEU A 11 21.17 66.68 56.82
C LEU A 11 19.90 66.04 56.20
N LEU A 12 18.99 65.32 56.86
CA LEU A 12 18.43 65.34 58.22
C LEU A 12 17.37 64.21 58.24
N ARG A 13 17.39 63.19 59.12
CA ARG A 13 16.51 63.00 60.32
C ARG A 13 16.59 61.48 60.65
N ARG A 14 17.09 60.95 61.78
CA ARG A 14 16.62 60.95 63.21
C ARG A 14 15.11 60.59 63.31
N CYS A 15 14.59 59.58 64.01
CA CYS A 15 14.99 58.72 65.14
C CYS A 15 14.14 57.40 65.08
N LEU A 16 14.70 56.21 65.32
CA LEU A 16 14.65 55.41 66.57
C LEU A 16 13.25 54.95 67.07
N LEU A 17 12.92 53.65 66.95
CA LEU A 17 12.68 52.68 68.04
C LEU A 17 11.67 51.54 67.68
N VAL A 18 12.19 50.31 67.74
CA VAL A 18 11.62 49.13 68.46
C VAL A 18 10.42 48.37 67.86
N SER A 19 10.72 47.09 67.57
CA SER A 19 9.86 45.91 67.62
C SER A 19 8.70 45.77 66.64
N LEU A 20 8.84 44.83 65.70
CA LEU A 20 7.96 43.67 65.72
C LEU A 20 8.59 42.50 64.96
N ALA A 21 8.68 41.37 65.64
CA ALA A 21 8.83 40.07 65.03
C ALA A 21 7.62 39.82 64.12
N CYS A 22 7.77 40.09 62.83
CA CYS A 22 6.93 39.47 61.82
C CYS A 22 7.64 38.20 61.39
N VAL A 23 7.25 37.10 62.04
CA VAL A 23 7.25 35.78 61.43
C VAL A 23 6.50 35.94 60.12
N VAL A 24 7.23 36.18 59.03
CA VAL A 24 6.72 35.86 57.70
C VAL A 24 6.72 34.34 57.69
N VAL A 25 5.57 33.78 58.09
CA VAL A 25 5.15 32.47 57.60
C VAL A 25 5.09 32.67 56.09
N SER A 26 6.23 32.44 55.45
CA SER A 26 6.23 32.05 54.05
C SER A 26 5.40 30.78 54.06
N SER A 27 4.13 30.92 53.69
CA SER A 27 3.32 29.83 53.15
C SER A 27 4.02 29.39 51.87
N GLY A 28 5.21 28.80 52.01
CA GLY A 28 5.76 27.90 51.05
C GLY A 28 4.75 26.77 51.01
N VAL A 29 3.82 26.86 50.07
CA VAL A 29 3.22 25.68 49.49
C VAL A 29 4.41 24.95 48.89
N SER A 30 5.10 24.15 49.71
CA SER A 30 5.89 23.06 49.20
C SER A 30 4.94 22.29 48.31
N ALA A 31 5.16 22.37 47.00
CA ALA A 31 4.62 21.42 46.06
C ALA A 31 5.13 20.04 46.49
N PHE A 32 4.43 19.42 47.41
CA PHE A 32 4.50 17.99 47.59
C PHE A 32 3.92 17.43 46.29
N ALA A 33 4.79 17.11 45.34
CA ALA A 33 4.45 16.09 44.36
C ALA A 33 4.02 14.90 45.19
N ALA A 34 2.72 14.58 45.22
CA ALA A 34 2.29 13.41 45.96
C ALA A 34 3.00 12.21 45.34
N ASP A 35 3.46 11.27 46.17
CA ASP A 35 4.19 10.09 45.70
C ASP A 35 3.37 9.23 44.71
N ARG A 36 2.06 9.50 44.56
CA ARG A 36 1.08 8.79 43.74
C ARG A 36 0.00 9.76 43.21
N PRO A 37 0.15 10.37 42.03
CA PRO A 37 -0.89 11.22 41.44
C PRO A 37 -2.08 10.40 40.96
N ASN A 38 -3.27 11.01 40.85
CA ASN A 38 -4.33 10.42 40.03
C ASN A 38 -3.91 10.44 38.55
N ILE A 39 -4.42 9.50 37.77
CA ILE A 39 -4.14 9.41 36.33
C ILE A 39 -5.47 9.39 35.58
N VAL A 40 -5.65 10.32 34.66
CA VAL A 40 -6.85 10.42 33.82
C VAL A 40 -6.42 10.33 32.37
N MET A 41 -6.86 9.28 31.70
CA MET A 41 -6.61 9.05 30.28
C MET A 41 -7.86 9.38 29.48
N ILE A 42 -7.78 10.44 28.68
CA ILE A 42 -8.82 10.90 27.77
C ILE A 42 -8.50 10.36 26.37
N ILE A 43 -9.43 9.57 25.81
CA ILE A 43 -9.28 8.91 24.52
C ILE A 43 -10.41 9.37 23.59
N SER A 44 -10.06 10.09 22.54
CA SER A 44 -11.01 10.41 21.46
C SER A 44 -11.15 9.24 20.48
N ASP A 45 -12.35 9.04 19.92
CA ASP A 45 -12.67 7.98 18.98
C ASP A 45 -12.95 8.52 17.57
N ASP A 46 -12.10 8.20 16.59
CA ASP A 46 -12.22 8.65 15.20
C ASP A 46 -12.18 10.20 15.03
N GLN A 47 -11.08 10.87 15.41
CA GLN A 47 -10.90 12.33 15.22
C GLN A 47 -9.62 12.65 14.43
N ALA A 48 -9.66 13.54 13.42
CA ALA A 48 -8.43 13.90 12.70
C ALA A 48 -7.45 14.65 13.61
N TRP A 49 -6.16 14.51 13.33
CA TRP A 49 -5.10 15.22 14.07
C TRP A 49 -5.21 16.74 14.02
N ASN A 50 -5.87 17.28 12.99
CA ASN A 50 -6.06 18.72 12.78
C ASN A 50 -7.48 19.20 13.12
N ASP A 51 -8.33 18.38 13.76
CA ASP A 51 -9.70 18.75 14.12
C ASP A 51 -9.83 19.37 15.52
N TYR A 52 -8.94 20.32 15.83
CA TYR A 52 -8.88 21.04 17.11
C TYR A 52 -8.55 22.51 16.89
N GLY A 53 -9.06 23.38 17.76
CA GLY A 53 -8.72 24.81 17.78
C GLY A 53 -7.22 25.03 17.98
N PHE A 54 -6.61 24.43 19.00
CA PHE A 54 -5.15 24.53 19.26
C PHE A 54 -4.29 23.93 18.14
N MET A 55 -4.84 23.00 17.35
CA MET A 55 -4.17 22.44 16.17
C MET A 55 -4.34 23.30 14.90
N GLY A 56 -5.12 24.40 14.98
CA GLY A 56 -5.31 25.37 13.91
C GLY A 56 -6.52 25.10 13.02
N HIS A 57 -7.51 24.34 13.47
CA HIS A 57 -8.73 24.14 12.69
C HIS A 57 -9.55 25.44 12.59
N ASP A 58 -9.90 25.87 11.37
CA ASP A 58 -10.56 27.17 11.16
C ASP A 58 -12.02 27.23 11.65
N VAL A 59 -12.71 26.08 11.68
CA VAL A 59 -14.15 25.99 11.98
C VAL A 59 -14.49 25.29 13.31
N ILE A 60 -13.97 24.09 13.55
CA ILE A 60 -14.23 23.30 14.77
C ILE A 60 -13.80 24.10 16.00
N GLN A 61 -14.67 24.16 17.01
CA GLN A 61 -14.40 24.80 18.29
C GLN A 61 -14.20 23.74 19.37
N THR A 62 -13.03 23.75 20.01
CA THR A 62 -12.67 22.85 21.12
C THR A 62 -12.12 23.62 22.32
N PRO A 63 -12.87 24.58 22.90
CA PRO A 63 -12.34 25.48 23.92
C PRO A 63 -11.82 24.76 25.17
N ASN A 64 -12.38 23.60 25.54
CA ASN A 64 -11.93 22.87 26.72
C ASN A 64 -10.60 22.14 26.48
N LEU A 65 -10.45 21.51 25.32
CA LEU A 65 -9.20 20.89 24.89
C LEU A 65 -8.14 21.95 24.56
N ASP A 66 -8.53 23.12 24.04
CA ASP A 66 -7.62 24.26 23.85
C ASP A 66 -7.08 24.75 25.20
N ARG A 67 -7.95 24.83 26.22
CA ARG A 67 -7.53 25.14 27.60
C ARG A 67 -6.61 24.06 28.14
N LEU A 68 -6.93 22.78 27.97
CA LEU A 68 -6.07 21.67 28.41
C LEU A 68 -4.69 21.74 27.71
N ALA A 69 -4.66 21.96 26.39
CA ALA A 69 -3.44 22.11 25.61
C ALA A 69 -2.56 23.25 26.13
N SER A 70 -3.16 24.39 26.48
CA SER A 70 -2.43 25.53 27.06
C SER A 70 -1.79 25.25 28.42
N GLN A 71 -2.19 24.16 29.08
CA GLN A 71 -1.71 23.68 30.37
C GLN A 71 -0.91 22.38 30.27
N SER A 72 -0.53 21.98 29.05
CA SER A 72 0.09 20.68 28.78
C SER A 72 1.47 20.82 28.14
N ALA A 73 2.28 19.77 28.29
CA ALA A 73 3.27 19.44 27.28
C ALA A 73 2.53 18.81 26.08
N VAL A 74 2.51 19.50 24.94
CA VAL A 74 1.76 19.13 23.73
C VAL A 74 2.70 18.65 22.64
N PHE A 75 2.53 17.41 22.20
CA PHE A 75 3.17 16.84 21.02
C PHE A 75 2.23 16.95 19.82
N ARG A 76 2.40 17.99 19.00
CA ARG A 76 1.62 18.18 17.75
C ARG A 76 1.92 17.08 16.70
N ARG A 77 3.03 16.37 16.89
CA ARG A 77 3.47 15.21 16.11
C ARG A 77 3.48 13.96 16.99
N GLY A 78 2.34 13.71 17.64
CA GLY A 78 2.03 12.44 18.28
C GLY A 78 1.46 11.43 17.28
N TYR A 79 1.65 10.15 17.57
CA TYR A 79 1.25 9.08 16.66
C TYR A 79 0.73 7.86 17.42
N VAL A 80 -0.34 7.26 16.90
CA VAL A 80 -0.68 5.86 17.22
C VAL A 80 0.03 4.94 16.22
N PRO A 81 0.59 3.79 16.64
CA PRO A 81 1.25 2.88 15.71
C PRO A 81 0.34 2.32 14.62
N THR A 82 -0.98 2.31 14.85
CA THR A 82 -1.98 1.68 13.99
C THR A 82 -3.22 2.57 13.88
N GLY A 83 -3.79 2.67 12.67
CA GLY A 83 -4.95 3.51 12.39
C GLY A 83 -6.29 2.79 12.62
N LEU A 84 -6.38 1.84 13.56
CA LEU A 84 -7.59 1.06 13.82
C LEU A 84 -7.87 0.91 15.32
N CYS A 85 -9.15 1.01 15.68
CA CYS A 85 -9.56 1.20 17.06
C CYS A 85 -9.18 0.09 18.04
N ARG A 86 -9.63 -1.15 17.87
CA ARG A 86 -9.34 -2.22 18.85
C ARG A 86 -7.84 -2.45 19.03
N PRO A 87 -7.04 -2.57 17.95
CA PRO A 87 -5.59 -2.66 18.08
C PRO A 87 -4.97 -1.48 18.83
N SER A 88 -5.39 -0.24 18.50
CA SER A 88 -4.91 0.96 19.18
C SER A 88 -5.26 0.98 20.67
N LEU A 89 -6.49 0.64 21.05
CA LEU A 89 -6.89 0.55 22.48
C LEU A 89 -6.07 -0.52 23.23
N MET A 90 -5.76 -1.64 22.57
CA MET A 90 -4.85 -2.64 23.13
C MET A 90 -3.43 -2.10 23.32
N THR A 91 -2.91 -1.31 22.38
CA THR A 91 -1.65 -0.58 22.56
C THR A 91 -1.72 0.40 23.73
N LEU A 92 -2.80 1.16 23.86
CA LEU A 92 -2.98 2.17 24.92
C LEU A 92 -3.04 1.57 26.33
N ILE A 93 -3.55 0.34 26.48
CA ILE A 93 -3.66 -0.32 27.79
C ILE A 93 -2.45 -1.18 28.15
N THR A 94 -1.64 -1.62 27.17
CA THR A 94 -0.49 -2.53 27.38
C THR A 94 0.88 -1.90 27.09
N GLY A 95 0.93 -0.84 26.28
CA GLY A 95 2.18 -0.22 25.81
C GLY A 95 2.86 -0.98 24.67
N LEU A 96 2.20 -2.01 24.11
CA LEU A 96 2.76 -2.90 23.10
C LEU A 96 2.26 -2.57 21.70
N TYR A 97 3.07 -2.91 20.69
CA TYR A 97 2.64 -2.90 19.29
C TYR A 97 1.64 -4.03 18.97
N THR A 98 0.91 -3.89 17.86
CA THR A 98 -0.15 -4.84 17.48
C THR A 98 0.38 -6.23 17.17
N HIS A 99 1.59 -6.33 16.62
CA HIS A 99 2.27 -7.61 16.40
C HIS A 99 2.73 -8.26 17.71
N GLN A 100 2.95 -7.48 18.78
CA GLN A 100 3.38 -8.00 20.08
C GLN A 100 2.19 -8.47 20.92
N HIS A 101 1.08 -7.72 20.94
CA HIS A 101 -0.13 -8.10 21.66
C HIS A 101 -1.13 -8.92 20.82
N LYS A 102 -0.79 -9.23 19.57
CA LYS A 102 -1.53 -10.07 18.61
C LYS A 102 -2.93 -9.63 18.19
N THR A 103 -3.51 -8.61 18.82
CA THR A 103 -4.78 -7.99 18.39
C THR A 103 -4.54 -7.05 17.19
N SER A 104 -4.38 -7.61 16.00
CA SER A 104 -4.03 -6.88 14.77
C SER A 104 -5.22 -6.23 14.04
N GLY A 105 -6.45 -6.57 14.44
CA GLY A 105 -7.69 -6.06 13.83
C GLY A 105 -8.84 -6.02 14.84
N ASN A 106 -10.06 -5.72 14.37
CA ASN A 106 -11.23 -5.58 15.24
C ASN A 106 -11.92 -6.91 15.55
N ASP A 107 -12.06 -7.77 14.54
CA ASP A 107 -12.79 -9.04 14.65
C ASP A 107 -12.05 -10.16 13.91
N PRO A 108 -12.27 -11.43 14.27
CA PRO A 108 -11.84 -12.56 13.45
C PRO A 108 -12.46 -12.51 12.05
N SER A 109 -11.73 -13.02 11.06
CA SER A 109 -12.18 -12.98 9.67
C SER A 109 -13.38 -13.89 9.40
N PRO A 110 -14.45 -13.37 8.78
CA PRO A 110 -15.58 -14.19 8.35
C PRO A 110 -15.23 -15.18 7.23
N ALA A 111 -14.10 -14.95 6.54
CA ALA A 111 -13.60 -15.87 5.51
C ALA A 111 -12.94 -17.12 6.12
N VAL A 112 -12.50 -17.04 7.38
CA VAL A 112 -11.86 -18.14 8.11
C VAL A 112 -12.85 -18.83 9.03
N THR A 113 -13.68 -18.06 9.75
CA THR A 113 -14.72 -18.61 10.63
C THR A 113 -16.02 -17.88 10.39
N LYS A 114 -17.09 -18.62 10.06
CA LYS A 114 -18.39 -18.02 9.71
C LYS A 114 -18.99 -17.28 10.91
N PRO A 115 -19.45 -16.02 10.75
CA PRO A 115 -20.09 -15.28 11.84
C PRO A 115 -21.33 -16.00 12.40
N ASN A 116 -21.67 -15.73 13.66
CA ASN A 116 -22.83 -16.28 14.38
C ASN A 116 -22.81 -17.81 14.56
N THR A 117 -21.63 -18.44 14.58
CA THR A 117 -21.47 -19.85 14.95
C THR A 117 -20.73 -19.99 16.28
N PRO A 118 -20.91 -21.12 17.01
CA PRO A 118 -20.14 -21.36 18.24
C PRO A 118 -18.63 -21.27 18.05
N GLU A 119 -18.12 -21.68 16.89
CA GLU A 119 -16.71 -21.59 16.54
C GLU A 119 -16.25 -20.13 16.42
N TYR A 120 -17.07 -19.25 15.84
CA TYR A 120 -16.75 -17.82 15.75
C TYR A 120 -16.76 -17.15 17.11
N GLU A 121 -17.73 -17.48 17.97
CA GLU A 121 -17.74 -16.94 19.33
C GLU A 121 -16.57 -17.46 20.17
N LYS A 122 -16.16 -18.72 19.97
CA LYS A 122 -14.90 -19.23 20.54
C LYS A 122 -13.70 -18.43 20.04
N HIS A 123 -13.59 -18.22 18.73
CA HIS A 123 -12.49 -17.46 18.12
C HIS A 123 -12.44 -16.01 18.64
N ARG A 124 -13.60 -15.37 18.85
CA ARG A 124 -13.69 -14.07 19.51
C ARG A 124 -13.23 -14.13 20.97
N ALA A 125 -13.60 -15.17 21.70
CA ALA A 125 -13.15 -15.37 23.08
C ALA A 125 -11.63 -15.54 23.17
N ASP A 126 -11.06 -16.34 22.27
CA ASP A 126 -9.61 -16.59 22.19
C ASP A 126 -8.84 -15.30 21.87
N LEU A 127 -9.34 -14.50 20.91
CA LEU A 127 -8.77 -13.19 20.60
C LEU A 127 -8.85 -12.21 21.79
N ILE A 128 -9.97 -12.19 22.52
CA ILE A 128 -10.10 -11.38 23.75
C ILE A 128 -9.09 -11.84 24.82
N ALA A 129 -8.84 -13.14 24.93
CA ALA A 129 -7.94 -13.69 25.93
C ALA A 129 -6.47 -13.29 25.74
N HIS A 130 -6.08 -12.69 24.60
CA HIS A 130 -4.73 -12.12 24.43
C HIS A 130 -4.39 -11.08 25.50
N ILE A 131 -5.36 -10.29 25.97
CA ILE A 131 -5.10 -9.32 27.05
C ILE A 131 -4.62 -9.98 28.35
N ASP A 132 -4.97 -11.26 28.57
CA ASP A 132 -4.59 -11.99 29.78
C ASP A 132 -3.09 -12.32 29.80
N GLN A 133 -2.40 -12.20 28.66
CA GLN A 133 -0.97 -12.47 28.49
C GLN A 133 -0.08 -11.24 28.74
N HIS A 134 -0.69 -10.07 28.97
CA HIS A 134 0.04 -8.81 29.08
C HIS A 134 -0.31 -8.07 30.38
N PRO A 135 0.68 -7.43 31.03
CA PRO A 135 0.38 -6.49 32.10
C PRO A 135 -0.36 -5.27 31.52
N THR A 136 -1.49 -4.93 32.11
CA THR A 136 -2.30 -3.76 31.74
C THR A 136 -2.08 -2.63 32.74
N VAL A 137 -2.27 -1.38 32.32
CA VAL A 137 -2.13 -0.20 33.20
C VAL A 137 -2.87 -0.36 34.54
N PRO A 138 -4.16 -0.75 34.60
CA PRO A 138 -4.85 -0.96 35.87
C PRO A 138 -4.17 -2.01 36.77
N LYS A 139 -3.69 -3.12 36.20
CA LYS A 139 -3.00 -4.18 36.97
C LYS A 139 -1.68 -3.67 37.54
N LEU A 140 -0.91 -2.93 36.74
CA LEU A 140 0.36 -2.33 37.16
C LEU A 140 0.17 -1.28 38.25
N LEU A 141 -0.86 -0.44 38.13
CA LEU A 141 -1.17 0.60 39.11
C LEU A 141 -1.77 0.03 40.41
N ALA A 142 -2.48 -1.10 40.35
CA ALA A 142 -3.02 -1.77 41.53
C ALA A 142 -1.92 -2.15 42.54
N GLU A 143 -0.69 -2.43 42.10
CA GLU A 143 0.48 -2.68 42.98
C GLU A 143 0.80 -1.48 43.89
N ARG A 144 0.41 -0.27 43.48
CA ARG A 144 0.57 0.98 44.25
C ARG A 144 -0.70 1.42 44.96
N GLY A 145 -1.73 0.56 44.97
CA GLY A 145 -2.99 0.77 45.67
C GLY A 145 -4.00 1.63 44.91
N TYR A 146 -3.85 1.76 43.59
CA TYR A 146 -4.79 2.50 42.76
C TYR A 146 -6.12 1.77 42.64
N VAL A 147 -7.21 2.54 42.67
CA VAL A 147 -8.52 2.10 42.14
C VAL A 147 -8.64 2.55 40.69
N SER A 148 -9.31 1.78 39.84
CA SER A 148 -9.36 2.04 38.40
C SER A 148 -10.77 1.94 37.85
N HIS A 149 -11.18 2.89 37.01
CA HIS A 149 -12.49 2.91 36.36
C HIS A 149 -12.40 2.90 34.83
N GLN A 150 -13.16 1.99 34.20
CA GLN A 150 -13.33 1.95 32.75
C GLN A 150 -14.68 2.56 32.35
N SER A 151 -14.63 3.57 31.49
CA SER A 151 -15.80 4.17 30.86
C SER A 151 -15.60 4.32 29.35
N GLY A 152 -16.69 4.16 28.59
CA GLY A 152 -16.63 4.26 27.13
C GLY A 152 -16.26 2.95 26.42
N LYS A 153 -15.55 3.07 25.31
CA LYS A 153 -15.16 1.99 24.41
C LYS A 153 -14.15 1.05 25.07
N TRP A 154 -14.45 -0.24 24.98
CA TRP A 154 -13.62 -1.34 25.48
C TRP A 154 -13.97 -2.63 24.73
N TRP A 155 -12.96 -3.35 24.24
CA TRP A 155 -13.16 -4.51 23.35
C TRP A 155 -12.82 -5.86 23.99
N GLU A 156 -12.12 -5.84 25.13
CA GLU A 156 -11.44 -7.03 25.64
C GLU A 156 -12.25 -7.74 26.73
N GLY A 157 -13.53 -7.97 26.44
CA GLY A 157 -14.47 -8.59 27.37
C GLY A 157 -14.88 -7.64 28.49
N SER A 158 -15.16 -8.16 29.68
CA SER A 158 -15.50 -7.33 30.85
C SER A 158 -14.37 -6.35 31.20
N TYR A 159 -14.70 -5.17 31.73
CA TYR A 159 -13.69 -4.25 32.27
C TYR A 159 -12.77 -4.96 33.29
N ALA A 160 -13.30 -5.91 34.06
CA ALA A 160 -12.53 -6.61 35.08
C ALA A 160 -11.37 -7.41 34.49
N ARG A 161 -11.46 -7.85 33.22
CA ARG A 161 -10.40 -8.57 32.51
C ARG A 161 -9.16 -7.69 32.26
N GLY A 162 -9.40 -6.41 32.00
CA GLY A 162 -8.36 -5.38 31.93
C GLY A 162 -7.77 -5.00 33.29
N GLY A 163 -8.30 -5.53 34.40
CA GLY A 163 -7.86 -5.24 35.77
C GLY A 163 -8.48 -3.99 36.38
N PHE A 164 -9.50 -3.40 35.75
CA PHE A 164 -10.21 -2.26 36.33
C PHE A 164 -11.03 -2.70 37.55
N THR A 165 -11.02 -1.90 38.62
CA THR A 165 -11.78 -2.20 39.86
C THR A 165 -13.25 -1.83 39.73
N ALA A 166 -13.58 -0.90 38.83
CA ALA A 166 -14.93 -0.51 38.46
C ALA A 166 -14.99 -0.28 36.95
N GLY A 167 -16.18 -0.35 36.37
CA GLY A 167 -16.36 0.01 34.97
C GLY A 167 -17.75 -0.24 34.45
N MET A 168 -17.98 0.23 33.23
CA MET A 168 -19.30 0.19 32.59
C MET A 168 -19.47 -1.03 31.69
N THR A 169 -18.37 -1.60 31.18
CA THR A 169 -18.42 -2.71 30.23
C THR A 169 -18.60 -4.07 30.89
N ARG A 170 -19.79 -4.67 30.72
CA ARG A 170 -20.07 -6.07 31.07
C ARG A 170 -19.28 -7.02 30.18
N GLY A 171 -19.25 -6.74 28.87
CA GLY A 171 -18.39 -7.38 27.89
C GLY A 171 -18.83 -8.78 27.44
N PHE A 172 -18.17 -9.31 26.41
CA PHE A 172 -18.41 -10.66 25.89
C PHE A 172 -18.32 -11.74 27.00
N PRO A 173 -19.22 -12.76 27.03
CA PRO A 173 -20.22 -13.12 26.02
C PRO A 173 -21.58 -12.45 26.15
N GLU A 174 -21.74 -11.48 27.06
CA GLU A 174 -23.02 -10.81 27.25
C GLU A 174 -23.50 -10.12 25.97
N ARG A 175 -24.81 -10.18 25.72
CA ARG A 175 -25.41 -9.57 24.51
C ARG A 175 -25.11 -8.07 24.47
N GLY A 176 -24.49 -7.62 23.38
CA GLY A 176 -24.08 -6.23 23.18
C GLY A 176 -22.67 -5.89 23.69
N GLY A 177 -22.00 -6.80 24.40
CA GLY A 177 -20.66 -6.63 24.99
C GLY A 177 -19.49 -6.69 24.00
N ARG A 178 -19.64 -6.17 22.77
CA ARG A 178 -18.60 -6.25 21.73
C ARG A 178 -17.54 -5.14 21.81
N HIS A 179 -17.96 -3.90 22.05
CA HIS A 179 -17.08 -2.74 21.92
C HIS A 179 -17.39 -1.62 22.92
N GLY A 180 -17.87 -1.96 24.12
CA GLY A 180 -18.07 -1.00 25.21
C GLY A 180 -19.49 -0.91 25.77
N ASP A 181 -20.47 -1.61 25.17
CA ASP A 181 -21.81 -1.86 25.75
C ASP A 181 -22.43 -0.65 26.48
N ASP A 182 -22.58 -0.70 27.81
CA ASP A 182 -23.17 0.40 28.58
C ASP A 182 -22.23 1.61 28.64
N GLY A 183 -20.92 1.39 28.55
CA GLY A 183 -19.89 2.42 28.45
C GLY A 183 -20.10 3.37 27.27
N LEU A 184 -20.67 2.91 26.15
CA LEU A 184 -20.92 3.77 24.97
C LEU A 184 -21.92 4.92 25.22
N LYS A 185 -22.62 4.89 26.37
CA LYS A 185 -23.53 5.96 26.81
C LYS A 185 -22.79 7.14 27.45
N ILE A 186 -21.58 6.94 27.98
CA ILE A 186 -20.83 8.00 28.69
C ILE A 186 -20.56 9.19 27.75
N GLY A 187 -20.65 10.41 28.28
CA GLY A 187 -20.56 11.66 27.52
C GLY A 187 -21.84 11.99 26.72
N ARG A 188 -22.47 10.99 26.09
CA ARG A 188 -23.71 11.18 25.33
C ARG A 188 -24.96 11.30 26.21
N ALA A 189 -25.04 10.47 27.24
CA ALA A 189 -26.18 10.40 28.17
C ALA A 189 -25.86 10.96 29.56
N GLY A 190 -24.65 11.51 29.75
CA GLY A 190 -24.17 12.06 31.02
C GLY A 190 -22.80 11.52 31.42
N MET A 191 -22.30 12.03 32.56
CA MET A 191 -20.98 11.71 33.13
C MET A 191 -21.05 11.04 34.50
N GLU A 192 -22.27 10.81 35.02
CA GLU A 192 -22.53 10.37 36.40
C GLU A 192 -21.69 9.17 36.87
N PRO A 193 -21.52 8.07 36.11
CA PRO A 193 -20.73 6.92 36.57
C PRO A 193 -19.26 7.26 36.87
N ILE A 194 -18.70 8.25 36.15
CA ILE A 194 -17.34 8.72 36.41
C ILE A 194 -17.33 9.61 37.65
N PHE A 195 -18.31 10.49 37.80
CA PHE A 195 -18.43 11.38 38.94
C PHE A 195 -18.56 10.61 40.25
N GLU A 196 -19.45 9.61 40.30
CA GLU A 196 -19.60 8.71 41.45
C GLU A 196 -18.30 7.98 41.78
N PHE A 197 -17.55 7.51 40.78
CA PHE A 197 -16.27 6.85 40.99
C PHE A 197 -15.20 7.79 41.55
N VAL A 198 -15.09 9.00 40.99
CA VAL A 198 -14.14 10.02 41.48
C VAL A 198 -14.49 10.42 42.91
N ASP A 199 -15.78 10.62 43.21
CA ASP A 199 -16.25 10.91 44.57
C ASP A 199 -15.86 9.82 45.57
N GLN A 200 -16.08 8.56 45.20
CA GLN A 200 -15.71 7.43 46.05
C GLN A 200 -14.20 7.36 46.26
N ALA A 201 -13.39 7.49 45.19
CA ALA A 201 -11.94 7.44 45.29
C ALA A 201 -11.36 8.57 46.16
N VAL A 202 -11.89 9.78 46.00
CA VAL A 202 -11.51 10.95 46.83
C VAL A 202 -11.94 10.76 48.28
N SER A 203 -13.17 10.28 48.52
CA SER A 203 -13.65 9.98 49.87
C SER A 203 -12.82 8.91 50.57
N ASP A 204 -12.33 7.93 49.83
CA ASP A 204 -11.51 6.82 50.36
C ASP A 204 -10.01 7.14 50.45
N ASP A 205 -9.60 8.36 50.06
CA ASP A 205 -8.19 8.79 49.97
C ASP A 205 -7.34 7.79 49.15
N LYS A 206 -7.89 7.37 48.00
CA LYS A 206 -7.24 6.43 47.07
C LYS A 206 -6.79 7.15 45.80
N PRO A 207 -5.54 6.95 45.35
CA PRO A 207 -5.17 7.38 44.02
C PRO A 207 -5.97 6.58 42.99
N PHE A 208 -6.39 7.23 41.91
CA PHE A 208 -7.23 6.57 40.89
C PHE A 208 -6.65 6.64 39.48
N PHE A 209 -7.02 5.64 38.68
CA PHE A 209 -6.83 5.64 37.23
C PHE A 209 -8.19 5.65 36.53
N LEU A 210 -8.41 6.62 35.65
CA LEU A 210 -9.62 6.74 34.87
C LEU A 210 -9.33 6.54 33.39
N TRP A 211 -9.95 5.52 32.80
CA TRP A 211 -10.03 5.32 31.35
C TRP A 211 -11.32 5.95 30.84
N TYR A 212 -11.19 7.10 30.19
CA TYR A 212 -12.30 7.85 29.59
C TYR A 212 -12.21 7.78 28.07
N ALA A 213 -12.94 6.83 27.47
CA ALA A 213 -12.94 6.60 26.02
C ALA A 213 -14.35 6.70 25.42
N PRO A 214 -15.05 7.85 25.54
CA PRO A 214 -16.42 7.98 25.06
C PRO A 214 -16.53 7.62 23.57
N PHE A 215 -17.70 7.18 23.13
CA PHE A 215 -17.97 6.86 21.72
C PHE A 215 -18.24 8.14 20.90
N LEU A 216 -17.28 9.07 20.97
CA LEU A 216 -17.30 10.41 20.39
C LEU A 216 -15.87 10.74 19.88
N PRO A 217 -15.74 11.37 18.69
CA PRO A 217 -16.78 11.72 17.72
C PRO A 217 -17.29 10.58 16.82
N HIS A 218 -16.88 9.32 17.02
CA HIS A 218 -17.25 8.15 16.19
C HIS A 218 -18.71 8.09 15.72
N THR A 219 -18.89 7.57 14.50
CA THR A 219 -20.20 7.31 13.87
C THR A 219 -21.14 6.42 14.74
N PRO A 220 -22.48 6.60 14.64
CA PRO A 220 -23.19 7.57 13.81
C PRO A 220 -23.01 9.01 14.31
N HIS A 221 -22.84 9.95 13.37
CA HIS A 221 -22.75 11.38 13.69
C HIS A 221 -24.15 11.96 13.90
N ASN A 222 -24.60 11.93 15.15
CA ASN A 222 -25.91 12.37 15.62
C ASN A 222 -25.79 13.38 16.78
N PRO A 223 -25.12 14.51 16.57
CA PRO A 223 -24.95 15.53 17.60
C PRO A 223 -26.31 16.13 18.03
N PRO A 224 -26.45 16.63 19.27
CA PRO A 224 -27.59 17.42 19.69
C PRO A 224 -27.76 18.65 18.79
N GLU A 225 -29.01 19.06 18.58
CA GLU A 225 -29.33 20.17 17.68
C GLU A 225 -28.63 21.48 18.09
N ARG A 226 -28.42 21.71 19.40
CA ARG A 226 -27.69 22.86 19.93
C ARG A 226 -26.27 22.98 19.38
N LEU A 227 -25.60 21.85 19.16
CA LEU A 227 -24.22 21.79 18.65
C LEU A 227 -24.24 21.83 17.13
N LEU A 228 -25.12 21.04 16.51
CA LEU A 228 -25.25 20.99 15.06
C LEU A 228 -25.54 22.37 14.45
N ASN A 229 -26.35 23.19 15.11
CA ASN A 229 -26.67 24.54 14.66
C ASN A 229 -25.46 25.47 14.57
N LYS A 230 -24.40 25.26 15.37
CA LYS A 230 -23.15 26.06 15.27
C LYS A 230 -22.42 25.81 13.94
N TYR A 231 -22.58 24.61 13.38
CA TYR A 231 -21.82 24.15 12.22
C TYR A 231 -22.65 24.02 10.94
N ARG A 232 -23.96 24.24 10.99
CA ARG A 232 -24.79 24.28 9.78
C ARG A 232 -24.61 25.62 9.05
N THR A 233 -24.18 25.53 7.81
CA THR A 233 -24.14 26.64 6.85
C THR A 233 -24.59 26.13 5.49
N ASP A 234 -25.08 27.01 4.62
CA ASP A 234 -25.63 26.62 3.31
C ASP A 234 -24.56 26.00 2.38
N ASP A 235 -23.29 26.36 2.58
CA ASP A 235 -22.13 25.92 1.81
C ASP A 235 -21.42 24.69 2.40
N ARG A 236 -21.80 24.22 3.60
CA ARG A 236 -21.17 23.06 4.26
C ARG A 236 -22.01 21.80 4.12
N PRO A 237 -21.47 20.70 3.56
CA PRO A 237 -22.18 19.43 3.52
C PRO A 237 -22.63 18.98 4.92
N LEU A 238 -23.89 18.56 5.05
CA LEU A 238 -24.47 18.18 6.35
C LEU A 238 -23.68 17.08 7.07
N ALA A 239 -23.07 16.15 6.33
CA ALA A 239 -22.22 15.11 6.90
C ALA A 239 -20.98 15.68 7.62
N LEU A 240 -20.40 16.75 7.07
CA LEU A 240 -19.27 17.46 7.66
C LEU A 240 -19.70 18.30 8.85
N ALA A 241 -20.80 19.05 8.74
CA ALA A 241 -21.37 19.81 9.87
C ALA A 241 -21.70 18.91 11.07
N LYS A 242 -22.26 17.72 10.81
CA LYS A 242 -22.52 16.71 11.86
C LYS A 242 -21.23 16.24 12.52
N TYR A 243 -20.20 15.93 11.74
CA TYR A 243 -18.91 15.52 12.29
C TYR A 243 -18.26 16.61 13.16
N TYR A 244 -18.22 17.87 12.70
CA TYR A 244 -17.69 18.98 13.49
C TYR A 244 -18.43 19.16 14.82
N ALA A 245 -19.75 19.07 14.79
CA ALA A 245 -20.57 19.12 16.00
C ALA A 245 -20.34 17.92 16.94
N MET A 246 -19.89 16.76 16.44
CA MET A 246 -19.48 15.63 17.28
C MET A 246 -18.14 15.91 17.98
N CYS A 247 -17.19 16.58 17.31
CA CYS A 247 -15.92 17.00 17.91
C CYS A 247 -16.15 18.03 19.02
N ASP A 248 -17.02 19.01 18.79
CA ASP A 248 -17.48 19.99 19.81
C ASP A 248 -18.18 19.28 20.98
N TRP A 249 -18.99 18.25 20.71
CA TRP A 249 -19.63 17.48 21.78
C TRP A 249 -18.62 16.72 22.64
N PHE A 250 -17.60 16.12 22.00
CA PHE A 250 -16.52 15.47 22.72
C PHE A 250 -15.78 16.48 23.61
N ASP A 251 -15.46 17.66 23.08
CA ASP A 251 -14.84 18.76 23.85
C ASP A 251 -15.69 19.18 25.06
N ASP A 252 -17.00 19.39 24.87
CA ASP A 252 -17.95 19.70 25.95
C ASP A 252 -17.87 18.66 27.08
N THR A 253 -17.77 17.38 26.75
CA THR A 253 -17.69 16.29 27.75
C THR A 253 -16.31 16.17 28.40
N CYS A 254 -15.24 16.54 27.70
CA CYS A 254 -13.92 16.69 28.30
C CYS A 254 -13.90 17.84 29.31
N GLY A 255 -14.54 18.97 28.98
CA GLY A 255 -14.73 20.10 29.89
C GLY A 255 -15.43 19.67 31.18
N GLN A 256 -16.55 18.94 31.07
CA GLN A 256 -17.27 18.41 32.25
C GLN A 256 -16.38 17.52 33.12
N LEU A 257 -15.57 16.65 32.53
CA LEU A 257 -14.64 15.80 33.29
C LEU A 257 -13.58 16.62 34.02
N ILE A 258 -12.92 17.54 33.32
CA ILE A 258 -11.82 18.35 33.86
C ILE A 258 -12.34 19.28 34.95
N ASP A 259 -13.47 19.96 34.70
CA ASP A 259 -14.09 20.87 35.67
C ASP A 259 -14.53 20.14 36.93
N TYR A 260 -15.00 18.90 36.81
CA TYR A 260 -15.34 18.07 37.96
C TYR A 260 -14.10 17.68 38.78
N ILE A 261 -12.99 17.33 38.13
CA ILE A 261 -11.70 17.09 38.81
C ILE A 261 -11.21 18.35 39.54
N ASP A 262 -11.40 19.53 38.93
CA ASP A 262 -11.11 20.84 39.54
C ASP A 262 -12.01 21.09 40.76
N GLU A 263 -13.31 20.80 40.65
CA GLU A 263 -14.30 20.94 41.74
C GLU A 263 -13.95 20.05 42.94
N LYS A 264 -13.48 18.82 42.69
CA LYS A 264 -13.00 17.90 43.74
C LYS A 264 -11.63 18.27 44.30
N LYS A 265 -11.00 19.35 43.80
CA LYS A 265 -9.72 19.90 44.26
C LYS A 265 -8.57 18.88 44.21
N VAL A 266 -8.62 17.94 43.27
CA VAL A 266 -7.55 16.95 43.07
C VAL A 266 -6.73 17.20 41.81
N ARG A 267 -7.03 18.27 41.06
CA ARG A 267 -6.37 18.63 39.79
C ARG A 267 -4.85 18.77 39.88
N GLU A 268 -4.34 19.45 40.92
CA GLU A 268 -2.90 19.67 41.10
C GLU A 268 -2.13 18.34 41.31
N ASN A 269 -2.83 17.31 41.81
CA ASN A 269 -2.30 15.96 41.96
C ASN A 269 -2.86 14.98 40.92
N THR A 270 -3.18 15.45 39.72
CA THR A 270 -3.71 14.61 38.64
C THR A 270 -2.91 14.80 37.35
N LEU A 271 -2.32 13.70 36.85
CA LEU A 271 -1.78 13.61 35.50
C LEU A 271 -2.93 13.32 34.52
N ILE A 272 -3.21 14.27 33.64
CA ILE A 272 -4.12 14.07 32.49
C ILE A 272 -3.29 13.72 31.26
N VAL A 273 -3.63 12.62 30.60
CA VAL A 273 -3.06 12.18 29.33
C VAL A 273 -4.14 12.18 28.26
N TYR A 274 -3.88 12.84 27.13
CA TYR A 274 -4.80 12.88 26.00
C TYR A 274 -4.20 12.18 24.77
N VAL A 275 -5.02 11.43 24.05
CA VAL A 275 -4.69 10.81 22.76
C VAL A 275 -5.96 10.50 21.95
N THR A 276 -5.86 10.38 20.63
CA THR A 276 -6.92 9.81 19.78
C THR A 276 -6.62 8.34 19.47
N ASP A 277 -7.61 7.45 19.46
CA ASP A 277 -7.39 6.03 19.13
C ASP A 277 -6.93 5.82 17.67
N ASN A 278 -7.50 6.58 16.73
CA ASN A 278 -7.06 6.68 15.34
C ASN A 278 -7.66 7.93 14.66
N GLY A 279 -7.08 8.31 13.52
CA GLY A 279 -7.54 9.47 12.75
C GLY A 279 -8.86 9.26 11.99
N TRP A 280 -9.50 10.37 11.61
CA TRP A 280 -10.73 10.39 10.82
C TRP A 280 -10.83 11.60 9.89
N ILE A 281 -10.94 11.37 8.60
CA ILE A 281 -11.31 12.39 7.61
C ILE A 281 -12.74 12.13 7.16
N GLN A 282 -13.65 13.07 7.42
CA GLN A 282 -15.05 12.92 7.07
C GLN A 282 -15.25 12.93 5.55
N ARG A 283 -15.89 11.88 5.00
CA ARG A 283 -16.28 11.85 3.58
C ARG A 283 -17.46 12.79 3.34
N THR A 284 -17.35 13.61 2.30
CA THR A 284 -18.44 14.43 1.77
C THR A 284 -18.90 13.89 0.40
N PRO A 285 -20.05 14.33 -0.14
CA PRO A 285 -20.50 13.92 -1.48
C PRO A 285 -19.49 14.19 -2.59
N GLU A 286 -18.62 15.20 -2.42
CA GLU A 286 -17.60 15.62 -3.39
C GLU A 286 -16.30 14.80 -3.27
N THR A 287 -16.15 14.01 -2.20
CA THR A 287 -14.95 13.20 -1.97
C THR A 287 -14.85 12.09 -3.01
N LYS A 288 -13.80 12.11 -3.84
CA LYS A 288 -13.50 11.04 -4.78
C LYS A 288 -13.07 9.77 -4.02
N VAL A 289 -13.71 8.65 -4.32
CA VAL A 289 -13.40 7.35 -3.72
C VAL A 289 -13.38 6.23 -4.78
N PRO A 290 -12.53 5.21 -4.61
CA PRO A 290 -12.53 4.01 -5.47
C PRO A 290 -13.89 3.30 -5.53
N LYS A 291 -14.12 2.53 -6.60
CA LYS A 291 -15.27 1.64 -6.72
C LYS A 291 -15.31 0.67 -5.53
N GLY A 292 -16.49 0.50 -4.92
CA GLY A 292 -16.65 -0.36 -3.76
C GLY A 292 -16.34 0.27 -2.41
N TRP A 293 -15.99 1.57 -2.36
CA TRP A 293 -15.79 2.29 -1.09
C TRP A 293 -17.09 2.52 -0.33
N ARG A 294 -17.28 1.75 0.74
CA ARG A 294 -18.48 1.80 1.61
C ARG A 294 -18.37 2.74 2.83
N PRO A 295 -17.22 2.89 3.49
CA PRO A 295 -17.15 3.68 4.72
C PRO A 295 -17.50 5.16 4.55
N SER A 296 -17.89 5.79 5.65
CA SER A 296 -18.23 7.22 5.72
C SER A 296 -17.01 8.13 5.92
N PHE A 297 -15.81 7.57 5.99
CA PHE A 297 -14.55 8.31 6.00
C PHE A 297 -13.92 8.35 4.60
N ALA A 298 -13.10 9.37 4.35
CA ALA A 298 -12.38 9.59 3.09
C ALA A 298 -11.09 8.73 3.00
N PRO A 299 -10.45 8.62 1.82
CA PRO A 299 -9.15 7.96 1.69
C PRO A 299 -8.09 8.56 2.62
N LYS A 300 -7.06 7.76 2.98
CA LYS A 300 -5.97 8.13 3.92
C LYS A 300 -6.42 8.42 5.38
N SER A 301 -7.63 8.03 5.74
CA SER A 301 -8.24 8.17 7.07
C SER A 301 -7.99 6.93 7.95
N LYS A 302 -8.94 6.56 8.83
CA LYS A 302 -9.07 5.28 9.52
C LYS A 302 -8.72 4.08 8.64
N GLN A 303 -8.05 3.08 9.22
CA GLN A 303 -7.44 1.90 8.57
C GLN A 303 -6.25 2.20 7.63
N SER A 304 -5.69 3.41 7.68
CA SER A 304 -4.61 3.85 6.79
C SER A 304 -3.36 4.25 7.56
N PRO A 305 -2.15 4.00 7.04
CA PRO A 305 -0.89 4.40 7.69
C PRO A 305 -0.52 5.89 7.49
N TYR A 306 -1.30 6.62 6.70
CA TYR A 306 -1.11 8.04 6.40
C TYR A 306 -1.39 8.90 7.65
N GLU A 307 -0.90 10.15 7.69
CA GLU A 307 -1.07 11.10 8.82
C GLU A 307 -2.55 11.20 9.23
N GLY A 308 -3.48 11.19 8.26
CA GLY A 308 -4.91 11.21 8.51
C GLY A 308 -5.49 9.98 9.24
N GLY A 309 -4.74 8.89 9.34
CA GLY A 309 -5.10 7.68 10.08
C GLY A 309 -4.31 7.46 11.37
N VAL A 310 -3.05 7.91 11.44
CA VAL A 310 -2.15 7.59 12.58
C VAL A 310 -1.64 8.79 13.37
N ARG A 311 -1.68 10.02 12.84
CA ARG A 311 -1.26 11.21 13.61
C ARG A 311 -2.35 11.59 14.61
N THR A 312 -1.94 12.07 15.78
CA THR A 312 -2.83 12.59 16.83
C THR A 312 -2.04 13.57 17.72
N PRO A 313 -2.63 14.65 18.24
CA PRO A 313 -1.99 15.37 19.32
C PRO A 313 -1.93 14.49 20.58
N ILE A 314 -0.75 14.41 21.20
CA ILE A 314 -0.59 13.77 22.51
C ILE A 314 -0.30 14.86 23.54
N MET A 315 -1.04 14.87 24.65
CA MET A 315 -0.87 15.89 25.70
C MET A 315 -0.63 15.24 27.06
N PHE A 316 0.29 15.82 27.83
CA PHE A 316 0.50 15.50 29.24
C PHE A 316 0.31 16.77 30.06
N SER A 317 -0.66 16.76 30.98
CA SER A 317 -0.94 17.90 31.86
C SER A 317 -0.88 17.50 33.32
N TRP A 318 0.00 18.15 34.07
CA TRP A 318 0.10 17.97 35.52
C TRP A 318 0.56 19.28 36.17
N PRO A 319 -0.39 20.14 36.59
CA PRO A 319 -0.10 21.48 37.12
C PRO A 319 0.92 21.45 38.25
N GLY A 320 1.89 22.36 38.20
CA GLY A 320 2.98 22.45 39.17
C GLY A 320 4.05 21.35 39.05
N THR A 321 3.87 20.37 38.16
CA THR A 321 4.84 19.29 37.90
C THR A 321 5.34 19.29 36.46
N ILE A 322 4.43 19.37 35.49
CA ILE A 322 4.73 19.48 34.06
C ILE A 322 4.48 20.92 33.64
N GLU A 323 5.53 21.61 33.21
CA GLU A 323 5.42 22.95 32.63
C GLU A 323 4.76 22.88 31.24
N PRO A 324 3.81 23.76 30.93
CA PRO A 324 3.21 23.81 29.60
C PRO A 324 4.25 24.13 28.52
N ALA A 325 4.27 23.35 27.44
CA ALA A 325 5.20 23.53 26.34
C ALA A 325 4.69 22.85 25.07
N GLU A 326 4.90 23.47 23.90
CA GLU A 326 4.84 22.74 22.64
C GLU A 326 6.15 21.96 22.42
N ARG A 327 6.02 20.71 22.00
CA ARG A 327 7.14 19.78 21.81
C ARG A 327 7.19 19.33 20.36
N ASP A 328 8.31 19.63 19.70
CA ASP A 328 8.56 19.28 18.29
C ASP A 328 9.01 17.83 18.12
N GLU A 329 9.44 17.19 19.22
CA GLU A 329 9.87 15.79 19.20
C GLU A 329 8.72 14.83 18.84
N LEU A 330 9.08 13.68 18.28
CA LEU A 330 8.12 12.62 17.98
C LEU A 330 7.64 11.97 19.29
N CYS A 331 6.34 11.79 19.43
CA CYS A 331 5.71 11.01 20.51
C CYS A 331 4.90 9.87 19.91
N SER A 332 4.93 8.69 20.51
CA SER A 332 4.11 7.54 20.09
C SER A 332 3.24 7.07 21.26
N SER A 333 2.05 6.54 20.98
CA SER A 333 1.12 6.13 22.03
C SER A 333 1.63 4.93 22.87
N ILE A 334 2.63 4.19 22.37
CA ILE A 334 3.37 3.18 23.17
C ILE A 334 4.12 3.80 24.35
N ASP A 335 4.46 5.09 24.27
CA ASP A 335 5.19 5.81 25.31
C ASP A 335 4.28 6.16 26.51
N LEU A 336 2.95 6.07 26.35
CA LEU A 336 2.00 6.48 27.38
C LEU A 336 2.04 5.56 28.61
N VAL A 337 2.05 4.24 28.39
CA VAL A 337 2.09 3.25 29.48
C VAL A 337 3.32 3.39 30.37
N PRO A 338 4.57 3.36 29.86
CA PRO A 338 5.74 3.53 30.71
C PRO A 338 5.76 4.90 31.41
N THR A 339 5.23 5.94 30.78
CA THR A 339 5.13 7.28 31.37
C THR A 339 4.12 7.34 32.53
N MET A 340 2.91 6.79 32.35
CA MET A 340 1.87 6.74 33.38
C MET A 340 2.30 5.87 34.56
N VAL A 341 2.88 4.71 34.29
CA VAL A 341 3.40 3.78 35.32
C VAL A 341 4.53 4.43 36.11
N ALA A 342 5.44 5.14 35.43
CA ALA A 342 6.50 5.91 36.09
C ALA A 342 5.96 7.03 36.97
N ALA A 343 4.94 7.77 36.50
CA ALA A 343 4.32 8.85 37.28
C ALA A 343 3.68 8.34 38.58
N ALA A 344 3.13 7.11 38.57
CA ALA A 344 2.60 6.45 39.75
C ALA A 344 3.67 5.80 40.66
N GLY A 345 4.96 5.87 40.27
CA GLY A 345 6.05 5.15 40.94
C GLY A 345 5.91 3.62 40.86
N ALA A 346 5.09 3.09 39.97
CA ALA A 346 4.92 1.65 39.76
C ALA A 346 6.08 1.05 38.94
N ASN A 347 6.22 -0.27 38.99
CA ASN A 347 7.29 -0.96 38.26
C ASN A 347 6.97 -0.99 36.76
N ILE A 348 7.85 -0.40 35.95
CA ILE A 348 7.73 -0.44 34.49
C ILE A 348 8.19 -1.82 34.01
N PRO A 349 7.38 -2.55 33.21
CA PRO A 349 7.82 -3.80 32.62
C PRO A 349 9.09 -3.63 31.75
N GLU A 350 10.04 -4.56 31.86
CA GLU A 350 11.39 -4.43 31.29
C GLU A 350 11.42 -4.35 29.75
N ASN A 351 10.40 -4.87 29.05
CA ASN A 351 10.39 -5.05 27.59
C ASN A 351 9.33 -4.20 26.87
N LEU A 352 8.89 -3.09 27.46
CA LEU A 352 8.02 -2.16 26.73
C LEU A 352 8.81 -1.46 25.61
N PRO A 353 8.24 -1.38 24.39
CA PRO A 353 8.90 -0.68 23.28
C PRO A 353 8.88 0.84 23.43
N GLY A 354 7.94 1.37 24.23
CA GLY A 354 7.81 2.81 24.47
C GLY A 354 8.79 3.35 25.50
N LEU A 355 9.08 4.65 25.40
CA LEU A 355 9.95 5.36 26.34
C LEU A 355 9.13 5.96 27.48
N ASN A 356 9.69 5.97 28.69
CA ASN A 356 9.19 6.82 29.76
C ASN A 356 9.52 8.28 29.45
N LEU A 357 8.50 9.06 29.09
CA LEU A 357 8.63 10.46 28.72
C LEU A 357 8.53 11.41 29.92
N LEU A 358 8.31 10.90 31.14
CA LEU A 358 8.18 11.75 32.33
C LEU A 358 9.40 12.69 32.52
N PRO A 359 10.67 12.24 32.37
CA PRO A 359 11.82 13.15 32.42
C PRO A 359 11.80 14.20 31.30
N ALA A 360 11.26 13.85 30.13
CA ALA A 360 11.16 14.79 29.01
C ALA A 360 10.10 15.86 29.28
N VAL A 361 8.88 15.48 29.67
CA VAL A 361 7.77 16.42 29.88
C VAL A 361 7.87 17.19 31.20
N ARG A 362 8.47 16.61 32.25
CA ARG A 362 8.66 17.26 33.55
C ARG A 362 9.89 18.15 33.60
N ASP A 363 11.04 17.64 33.13
CA ASP A 363 12.34 18.31 33.32
C ASP A 363 12.82 19.02 32.04
N GLY A 364 12.03 19.02 30.97
CA GLY A 364 12.40 19.61 29.68
C GLY A 364 13.53 18.88 28.95
N LYS A 365 13.83 17.63 29.32
CA LYS A 365 14.87 16.84 28.65
C LYS A 365 14.43 16.47 27.23
N ALA A 366 15.39 16.42 26.31
CA ALA A 366 15.16 15.94 24.96
C ALA A 366 14.81 14.44 24.98
N ILE A 367 13.90 14.01 24.10
CA ILE A 367 13.61 12.60 23.91
C ILE A 367 14.72 11.98 23.05
N GLU A 368 15.45 11.01 23.60
CA GLU A 368 16.52 10.29 22.89
C GLU A 368 15.94 9.20 21.97
N ARG A 369 15.20 9.64 20.93
CA ARG A 369 14.66 8.77 19.88
C ARG A 369 14.68 9.50 18.55
N ASP A 370 15.35 8.92 17.56
CA ASP A 370 15.42 9.49 16.22
C ASP A 370 14.26 9.02 15.31
N THR A 371 13.65 7.88 15.63
CA THR A 371 12.70 7.16 14.76
C THR A 371 11.53 6.58 15.56
N ILE A 372 10.31 6.74 15.05
CA ILE A 372 9.15 5.97 15.50
C ILE A 372 8.66 5.05 14.39
N PHE A 373 7.98 3.98 14.79
CA PHE A 373 7.48 2.94 13.89
C PHE A 373 6.00 2.68 14.12
N GLY A 374 5.36 2.14 13.09
CA GLY A 374 4.02 1.60 13.20
C GLY A 374 3.69 0.63 12.06
N GLU A 375 2.50 0.07 12.16
CA GLU A 375 2.01 -0.98 11.30
C GLU A 375 0.51 -0.82 11.07
N THR A 376 0.04 -1.32 9.94
CA THR A 376 -1.39 -1.33 9.62
C THR A 376 -1.74 -2.69 9.09
N CYS A 377 -2.65 -3.33 9.80
CA CYS A 377 -3.21 -4.62 9.41
C CYS A 377 -4.64 -4.43 8.89
N ALA A 378 -5.19 -5.46 8.25
CA ALA A 378 -6.56 -5.47 7.77
C ALA A 378 -7.57 -5.33 8.93
N HIS A 379 -8.76 -4.82 8.62
CA HIS A 379 -9.84 -4.67 9.61
C HIS A 379 -10.18 -5.99 10.33
N ASP A 380 -10.32 -7.07 9.53
CA ASP A 380 -10.65 -8.40 10.02
C ASP A 380 -9.37 -9.24 10.09
N ILE A 381 -9.14 -9.90 11.23
CA ILE A 381 -7.95 -10.68 11.53
C ILE A 381 -8.04 -12.04 10.84
N VAL A 382 -7.09 -12.31 9.95
CA VAL A 382 -7.02 -13.56 9.20
C VAL A 382 -6.61 -14.71 10.12
N ASP A 383 -5.59 -14.47 10.94
CA ASP A 383 -5.08 -15.41 11.92
C ASP A 383 -4.74 -14.63 13.20
N ILE A 384 -5.37 -14.99 14.31
CA ILE A 384 -5.18 -14.29 15.59
C ILE A 384 -3.82 -14.58 16.21
N ASP A 385 -3.17 -15.69 15.86
CA ASP A 385 -1.86 -16.07 16.36
C ASP A 385 -0.71 -15.65 15.46
N ALA A 386 -1.00 -15.33 14.19
CA ALA A 386 -0.02 -14.86 13.20
C ALA A 386 -0.38 -13.46 12.65
N PRO A 387 0.00 -12.37 13.35
CA PRO A 387 -0.30 -11.00 12.93
C PRO A 387 0.13 -10.64 11.50
N GLU A 388 1.21 -11.26 11.00
CA GLU A 388 1.69 -11.10 9.62
C GLU A 388 0.62 -11.46 8.58
N ALA A 389 -0.32 -12.37 8.89
CA ALA A 389 -1.37 -12.79 7.95
C ALA A 389 -2.26 -11.65 7.46
N SER A 390 -2.46 -10.63 8.31
CA SER A 390 -3.25 -9.44 8.01
C SER A 390 -2.40 -8.19 7.74
N LEU A 391 -1.06 -8.28 7.67
CA LEU A 391 -0.18 -7.11 7.58
C LEU A 391 -0.23 -6.42 6.21
N LEU A 392 -0.64 -5.16 6.18
CA LEU A 392 -0.80 -4.39 4.94
C LEU A 392 0.26 -3.30 4.76
N TYR A 393 0.70 -2.68 5.86
CA TYR A 393 1.73 -1.65 5.83
C TYR A 393 2.63 -1.73 7.05
N ARG A 394 3.91 -1.41 6.85
CA ARG A 394 4.82 -0.98 7.92
C ARG A 394 5.34 0.40 7.57
N TRP A 395 5.55 1.24 8.58
CA TRP A 395 6.01 2.59 8.39
C TRP A 395 6.96 3.05 9.48
N CYS A 396 7.79 4.03 9.15
CA CYS A 396 8.60 4.73 10.13
C CYS A 396 8.62 6.24 9.85
N ILE A 397 8.80 7.02 10.90
CA ILE A 397 9.05 8.47 10.82
C ILE A 397 10.40 8.76 11.48
N GLU A 398 11.32 9.34 10.73
CA GLU A 398 12.61 9.82 11.21
C GLU A 398 12.77 11.31 10.91
N GLY A 399 12.76 12.13 11.95
CA GLY A 399 12.75 13.59 11.81
C GLY A 399 11.54 14.07 10.98
N ARG A 400 11.80 14.58 9.78
CA ARG A 400 10.76 15.04 8.83
C ARG A 400 10.27 13.95 7.86
N TRP A 401 11.00 12.85 7.73
CA TRP A 401 10.78 11.86 6.69
C TRP A 401 9.88 10.73 7.18
N LYS A 402 8.87 10.39 6.38
CA LYS A 402 8.03 9.21 6.59
C LYS A 402 8.17 8.25 5.43
N LEU A 403 8.50 7.00 5.71
CA LEU A 403 8.49 5.91 4.74
C LEU A 403 7.29 5.00 5.02
N LEU A 404 6.53 4.67 3.98
CA LEU A 404 5.51 3.63 3.98
C LEU A 404 5.95 2.48 3.06
N LEU A 405 5.96 1.26 3.61
CA LEU A 405 6.13 0.03 2.86
C LEU A 405 4.80 -0.74 2.85
N THR A 406 4.35 -1.11 1.66
CA THR A 406 3.11 -1.86 1.44
C THR A 406 3.42 -3.37 1.39
N TYR A 407 2.57 -4.20 1.99
CA TYR A 407 2.71 -5.66 2.07
C TYR A 407 1.50 -6.38 1.47
N ASP A 408 1.69 -7.67 1.17
CA ASP A 408 0.73 -8.60 0.56
C ASP A 408 -0.21 -9.30 1.56
N GLY A 409 -0.37 -8.77 2.78
CA GLY A 409 -1.31 -9.33 3.75
C GLY A 409 -2.75 -9.39 3.25
N LYS A 410 -3.49 -10.38 3.75
CA LYS A 410 -4.83 -10.70 3.25
C LYS A 410 -5.85 -9.70 3.80
N VAL A 411 -6.74 -9.23 2.92
CA VAL A 411 -7.87 -8.38 3.27
C VAL A 411 -9.16 -9.09 2.92
N ASN A 412 -10.02 -9.29 3.92
CA ASN A 412 -11.33 -9.92 3.71
C ASN A 412 -12.44 -8.88 3.54
N ARG A 413 -12.46 -7.87 4.41
CA ARG A 413 -13.46 -6.80 4.39
C ARG A 413 -12.80 -5.47 4.07
N TYR A 414 -13.55 -4.62 3.36
CA TYR A 414 -13.12 -3.29 2.96
C TYR A 414 -11.84 -3.25 2.09
N PRO A 415 -11.66 -4.13 1.08
CA PRO A 415 -10.47 -4.11 0.23
C PRO A 415 -10.24 -2.76 -0.44
N ALA A 416 -11.32 -2.07 -0.84
CA ALA A 416 -11.25 -0.74 -1.45
C ALA A 416 -10.66 0.36 -0.52
N VAL A 417 -10.61 0.16 0.80
CA VAL A 417 -10.04 1.12 1.77
C VAL A 417 -8.52 1.11 1.75
N HIS A 418 -7.93 -0.02 1.39
CA HIS A 418 -6.50 -0.17 1.25
C HIS A 418 -6.15 0.04 -0.21
N LEU A 419 -5.85 1.31 -0.54
CA LEU A 419 -5.42 1.68 -1.89
C LEU A 419 -4.28 0.76 -2.33
N ARG A 420 -4.35 0.30 -3.60
CA ARG A 420 -3.31 -0.55 -4.17
C ARG A 420 -2.63 0.01 -5.42
N GLU A 421 -3.11 1.13 -5.95
CA GLU A 421 -2.67 1.75 -7.20
C GLU A 421 -1.56 2.79 -6.99
N GLU A 422 -1.23 3.10 -5.74
CA GLU A 422 -0.22 4.10 -5.42
C GLU A 422 1.19 3.66 -5.84
N PRO A 423 2.03 4.57 -6.38
CA PRO A 423 3.44 4.27 -6.65
C PRO A 423 4.17 3.87 -5.35
N ARG A 424 4.98 2.81 -5.41
CA ARG A 424 5.67 2.24 -4.25
C ARG A 424 7.19 2.18 -4.46
N PRO A 425 7.98 2.19 -3.37
CA PRO A 425 7.59 2.56 -1.99
C PRO A 425 7.17 4.04 -1.90
N GLN A 426 6.67 4.48 -0.75
CA GLN A 426 6.21 5.87 -0.58
C GLN A 426 7.03 6.60 0.48
N LEU A 427 7.62 7.72 0.09
CA LEU A 427 8.41 8.58 0.98
C LEU A 427 7.84 10.00 0.97
N TYR A 428 7.56 10.54 2.15
CA TYR A 428 6.99 11.87 2.32
C TYR A 428 7.84 12.74 3.25
N ASP A 429 7.86 14.03 2.97
CA ASP A 429 8.42 15.06 3.83
C ASP A 429 7.28 15.71 4.63
N LEU A 430 7.05 15.25 5.86
CA LEU A 430 5.88 15.63 6.66
C LEU A 430 5.86 17.10 7.11
N ILE A 431 6.99 17.79 7.04
CA ILE A 431 7.04 19.21 7.39
C ILE A 431 6.58 20.06 6.20
N ALA A 432 7.02 19.70 4.99
CA ALA A 432 6.61 20.40 3.77
C ALA A 432 5.25 19.93 3.22
N ASP A 433 4.89 18.68 3.49
CA ASP A 433 3.72 17.97 2.96
C ASP A 433 3.04 17.12 4.06
N PRO A 434 2.41 17.75 5.07
CA PRO A 434 1.74 17.06 6.18
C PRO A 434 0.50 16.25 5.75
N HIS A 435 0.09 16.35 4.48
CA HIS A 435 -1.03 15.61 3.90
C HIS A 435 -0.57 14.50 2.93
N GLU A 436 0.74 14.28 2.81
CA GLU A 436 1.36 13.20 2.03
C GLU A 436 0.85 13.15 0.59
N THR A 437 0.88 14.31 -0.08
CA THR A 437 0.41 14.50 -1.45
C THR A 437 1.48 14.23 -2.50
N LYS A 438 2.78 14.40 -2.19
CA LYS A 438 3.90 14.19 -3.10
C LYS A 438 4.80 13.04 -2.64
N ASN A 439 4.76 11.91 -3.35
CA ASN A 439 5.70 10.81 -3.12
C ASN A 439 7.09 11.16 -3.67
N LEU A 440 8.09 11.19 -2.79
CA LEU A 440 9.50 11.54 -3.06
C LEU A 440 10.43 10.32 -3.16
N ALA A 441 9.90 9.09 -3.16
CA ALA A 441 10.71 7.87 -3.08
C ALA A 441 11.70 7.72 -4.24
N SER A 442 11.28 8.06 -5.47
CA SER A 442 12.14 8.00 -6.67
C SER A 442 13.26 9.05 -6.66
N GLU A 443 13.05 10.18 -5.98
CA GLU A 443 14.02 11.27 -5.83
C GLU A 443 15.07 10.97 -4.75
N HIS A 444 14.76 10.08 -3.79
CA HIS A 444 15.63 9.77 -2.64
C HIS A 444 15.84 8.25 -2.38
N PRO A 445 16.35 7.46 -3.35
CA PRO A 445 16.45 6.01 -3.22
C PRO A 445 17.37 5.54 -2.07
N GLY A 446 18.45 6.27 -1.78
CA GLY A 446 19.34 5.94 -0.65
C GLY A 446 18.68 6.14 0.72
N LEU A 447 17.81 7.14 0.85
CA LEU A 447 17.04 7.39 2.06
C LEU A 447 15.98 6.30 2.26
N VAL A 448 15.26 5.95 1.19
CA VAL A 448 14.31 4.83 1.17
C VAL A 448 14.98 3.54 1.65
N ALA A 449 16.12 3.17 1.09
CA ALA A 449 16.83 1.95 1.47
C ALA A 449 17.24 1.95 2.96
N ARG A 450 17.70 3.09 3.48
CA ARG A 450 18.09 3.23 4.89
C ARG A 450 16.90 3.10 5.85
N LEU A 451 15.80 3.78 5.55
CA LEU A 451 14.58 3.73 6.36
C LEU A 451 13.91 2.35 6.28
N ALA A 452 13.91 1.71 5.10
CA ALA A 452 13.42 0.34 4.92
C ALA A 452 14.21 -0.64 5.80
N LYS A 453 15.54 -0.49 5.88
CA LYS A 453 16.37 -1.28 6.80
C LYS A 453 16.00 -1.06 8.27
N LYS A 454 15.69 0.17 8.68
CA LYS A 454 15.21 0.44 10.04
C LYS A 454 13.87 -0.25 10.33
N ILE A 455 12.92 -0.20 9.38
CA ILE A 455 11.62 -0.90 9.49
C ILE A 455 11.83 -2.41 9.65
N ASP A 456 12.74 -3.00 8.87
CA ASP A 456 13.04 -4.43 8.93
C ASP A 456 13.70 -4.85 10.25
N GLN A 457 14.61 -4.03 10.78
CA GLN A 457 15.24 -4.25 12.08
C GLN A 457 14.28 -4.13 13.26
N TRP A 458 13.28 -3.25 13.16
CA TRP A 458 12.28 -3.05 14.21
C TRP A 458 11.35 -4.27 14.35
N TRP A 459 10.83 -4.79 13.24
CA TRP A 459 10.03 -6.02 13.22
C TRP A 459 10.40 -6.87 11.99
N PRO A 460 11.22 -7.92 12.14
CA PRO A 460 11.59 -8.80 11.03
C PRO A 460 10.40 -9.66 10.58
N VAL A 461 9.82 -9.31 9.43
CA VAL A 461 8.68 -10.02 8.82
C VAL A 461 9.21 -11.04 7.82
N THR A 462 8.73 -12.27 7.89
CA THR A 462 9.27 -13.39 7.09
C THR A 462 8.23 -14.06 6.20
N GLU A 463 6.94 -13.91 6.52
CA GLU A 463 5.84 -14.54 5.78
C GLU A 463 5.16 -13.61 4.77
N ARG A 464 5.53 -12.33 4.74
CA ARG A 464 4.96 -11.31 3.84
C ARG A 464 6.03 -10.61 3.04
N GLN A 465 5.67 -10.25 1.81
CA GLN A 465 6.55 -9.59 0.86
C GLN A 465 6.19 -8.12 0.73
N VAL A 466 7.21 -7.26 0.63
CA VAL A 466 7.02 -5.86 0.27
C VAL A 466 6.57 -5.80 -1.19
N LEU A 467 5.46 -5.13 -1.44
CA LEU A 467 4.99 -4.83 -2.78
C LEU A 467 5.79 -3.63 -3.32
N LEU A 468 6.74 -3.90 -4.21
CA LEU A 468 7.59 -2.87 -4.83
C LEU A 468 7.01 -2.31 -6.12
N SER A 469 6.10 -3.04 -6.76
CA SER A 469 5.26 -2.54 -7.84
C SER A 469 3.86 -2.27 -7.31
N VAL A 470 3.11 -1.42 -8.02
CA VAL A 470 1.65 -1.47 -8.01
C VAL A 470 1.30 -2.91 -8.35
N SER A 471 0.86 -3.66 -7.35
CA SER A 471 0.40 -5.02 -7.54
C SER A 471 -0.89 -4.89 -8.32
N GLU A 472 -0.84 -5.24 -9.60
CA GLU A 472 -1.97 -5.82 -10.32
C GLU A 472 -2.48 -6.96 -9.43
N ALA A 473 -3.42 -6.65 -8.55
CA ALA A 473 -4.20 -7.67 -7.88
C ALA A 473 -4.83 -8.49 -9.01
N GLU A 474 -4.69 -9.81 -8.93
CA GLU A 474 -5.28 -10.78 -9.85
C GLU A 474 -6.81 -10.70 -9.79
N ASP A 475 -7.35 -9.66 -10.41
CA ASP A 475 -8.59 -9.71 -11.15
C ASP A 475 -8.12 -9.75 -12.60
N LYS A 476 -7.95 -10.95 -13.18
CA LYS A 476 -7.83 -11.07 -14.64
C LYS A 476 -9.18 -10.65 -15.19
N GLY A 477 -9.40 -9.35 -15.28
CA GLY A 477 -10.51 -8.78 -16.02
C GLY A 477 -10.53 -9.33 -17.45
N GLU A 478 -11.49 -8.89 -18.25
CA GLU A 478 -11.46 -9.27 -19.65
C GLU A 478 -10.18 -8.74 -20.30
N ALA A 479 -9.47 -9.62 -21.01
CA ALA A 479 -8.27 -9.24 -21.75
C ALA A 479 -8.57 -8.02 -22.62
N THR A 480 -7.70 -7.01 -22.58
CA THR A 480 -7.91 -5.78 -23.34
C THR A 480 -7.93 -6.11 -24.83
N TRP A 481 -8.98 -5.64 -25.52
CA TRP A 481 -9.03 -5.64 -26.97
C TRP A 481 -8.53 -4.30 -27.50
N TYR A 482 -7.48 -4.35 -28.30
CA TYR A 482 -6.80 -3.20 -28.86
C TYR A 482 -7.44 -2.79 -30.19
N GLU A 483 -7.49 -1.47 -30.41
CA GLU A 483 -8.03 -0.88 -31.63
C GLU A 483 -6.94 -0.76 -32.70
N TYR A 484 -7.27 -1.15 -33.93
CA TYR A 484 -6.35 -1.08 -35.06
C TYR A 484 -6.13 0.36 -35.51
N GLY A 485 -4.87 0.68 -35.81
CA GLY A 485 -4.49 1.92 -36.47
C GLY A 485 -4.78 1.90 -37.98
N PRO A 486 -4.62 3.04 -38.67
CA PRO A 486 -4.92 3.16 -40.09
C PRO A 486 -4.10 2.22 -40.98
N ASP A 487 -2.87 1.86 -40.59
CA ASP A 487 -2.01 0.97 -41.37
C ASP A 487 -2.44 -0.49 -41.38
N SER A 488 -3.41 -0.86 -40.53
CA SER A 488 -4.04 -2.18 -40.52
C SER A 488 -5.34 -2.21 -41.35
N SER A 489 -5.60 -1.19 -42.17
CA SER A 489 -6.76 -1.09 -43.05
C SER A 489 -6.35 -0.64 -44.44
N ARG A 490 -7.13 -1.03 -45.46
CA ARG A 490 -6.91 -0.60 -46.85
C ARG A 490 -6.99 0.92 -46.95
N GLN A 491 -5.99 1.52 -47.60
CA GLN A 491 -5.89 2.96 -47.82
C GLN A 491 -6.06 3.30 -49.30
N ASP A 492 -6.75 4.41 -49.58
CA ASP A 492 -6.97 4.87 -50.95
C ASP A 492 -5.64 5.19 -51.65
N GLY A 493 -5.46 4.67 -52.87
CA GLY A 493 -4.27 4.90 -53.68
C GLY A 493 -3.05 4.03 -53.34
N VAL A 494 -3.13 3.16 -52.32
CA VAL A 494 -2.06 2.21 -51.99
C VAL A 494 -2.12 0.99 -52.93
N PRO A 495 -1.04 0.70 -53.70
CA PRO A 495 -0.96 -0.50 -54.54
C PRO A 495 -1.06 -1.78 -53.71
N GLN A 496 -1.79 -2.78 -54.23
CA GLN A 496 -2.04 -4.04 -53.52
C GLN A 496 -1.16 -5.15 -54.08
N GLY A 497 -0.43 -5.83 -53.20
CA GLY A 497 0.30 -7.04 -53.52
C GLY A 497 -0.61 -8.23 -53.79
N LYS A 498 -0.03 -9.31 -54.32
CA LYS A 498 -0.73 -10.54 -54.68
C LYS A 498 -0.36 -11.67 -53.73
N VAL A 499 -1.37 -12.24 -53.07
CA VAL A 499 -1.26 -13.49 -52.30
C VAL A 499 -1.58 -14.68 -53.19
N THR A 500 -0.72 -15.69 -53.22
CA THR A 500 -0.92 -16.97 -53.94
C THR A 500 -0.73 -18.13 -52.99
N MET A 501 -1.70 -19.05 -52.92
CA MET A 501 -1.64 -20.26 -52.08
C MET A 501 -1.03 -21.44 -52.84
N PHE A 502 -0.22 -22.23 -52.14
CA PHE A 502 0.38 -23.47 -52.58
C PHE A 502 0.22 -24.56 -51.53
N THR A 503 0.46 -25.81 -51.94
CA THR A 503 0.52 -26.98 -51.06
C THR A 503 1.92 -27.57 -51.13
N TRP A 504 2.48 -27.94 -49.97
CA TRP A 504 3.74 -28.68 -49.88
C TRP A 504 3.50 -30.04 -49.23
N GLN A 505 3.94 -31.11 -49.88
CA GLN A 505 3.75 -32.50 -49.41
C GLN A 505 5.01 -33.37 -49.52
N ASP A 506 6.07 -32.86 -50.15
CA ASP A 506 7.29 -33.62 -50.48
C ASP A 506 8.45 -33.26 -49.53
N SER A 507 8.15 -33.12 -48.23
CA SER A 507 9.17 -32.74 -47.25
C SER A 507 10.08 -33.92 -46.90
N LYS A 508 11.39 -33.69 -46.96
CA LYS A 508 12.45 -34.62 -46.54
C LYS A 508 12.79 -34.43 -45.06
N VAL A 509 12.72 -33.19 -44.58
CA VAL A 509 12.97 -32.85 -43.16
C VAL A 509 11.80 -33.31 -42.28
N PHE A 510 10.57 -33.09 -42.74
CA PHE A 510 9.35 -33.53 -42.05
C PHE A 510 8.56 -34.50 -42.93
N PRO A 511 9.01 -35.76 -43.07
CA PRO A 511 8.35 -36.75 -43.92
C PRO A 511 6.91 -36.99 -43.51
N ASP A 512 6.10 -37.42 -44.47
CA ASP A 512 4.68 -37.74 -44.31
C ASP A 512 3.83 -36.57 -43.79
N THR A 513 4.19 -35.35 -44.19
CA THR A 513 3.43 -34.15 -43.86
C THR A 513 2.92 -33.43 -45.10
N ILE A 514 1.69 -32.93 -45.02
CA ILE A 514 1.10 -32.01 -46.00
C ILE A 514 0.77 -30.69 -45.31
N ARG A 515 1.06 -29.56 -45.97
CA ARG A 515 0.85 -28.21 -45.42
C ARG A 515 0.49 -27.21 -46.51
N ARG A 516 -0.09 -26.08 -46.09
CA ARG A 516 -0.29 -24.91 -46.94
C ARG A 516 0.85 -23.93 -46.75
N TYR A 517 1.20 -23.23 -47.81
CA TYR A 517 1.92 -21.98 -47.69
C TYR A 517 1.39 -20.98 -48.71
N TRP A 518 1.60 -19.70 -48.45
CA TRP A 518 1.25 -18.61 -49.34
C TRP A 518 2.47 -17.74 -49.59
N THR A 519 2.57 -17.21 -50.81
CA THR A 519 3.51 -16.13 -51.13
C THR A 519 2.73 -14.84 -51.33
N TYR A 520 3.11 -13.78 -50.63
CA TYR A 520 2.71 -12.42 -50.93
C TYR A 520 3.82 -11.73 -51.72
N VAL A 521 3.47 -11.14 -52.86
CA VAL A 521 4.38 -10.34 -53.69
C VAL A 521 3.83 -8.92 -53.76
N PRO A 522 4.55 -7.90 -53.25
CA PRO A 522 4.08 -6.52 -53.27
C PRO A 522 3.99 -6.01 -54.72
N ALA A 523 3.07 -5.08 -55.00
CA ALA A 523 2.93 -4.50 -56.34
C ALA A 523 4.19 -3.76 -56.83
N GLN A 524 5.01 -3.31 -55.89
CA GLN A 524 6.27 -2.60 -56.09
C GLN A 524 7.45 -3.54 -56.37
N TYR A 525 7.24 -4.85 -56.41
CA TYR A 525 8.29 -5.83 -56.68
C TYR A 525 8.90 -5.63 -58.08
N ASP A 526 10.23 -5.61 -58.12
CA ASP A 526 11.04 -5.53 -59.34
C ASP A 526 12.05 -6.68 -59.35
N ALA A 527 11.91 -7.60 -60.31
CA ALA A 527 12.77 -8.78 -60.41
C ALA A 527 14.26 -8.45 -60.64
N GLN A 528 14.60 -7.21 -61.04
CA GLN A 528 15.99 -6.77 -61.18
C GLN A 528 16.68 -6.50 -59.84
N LYS A 529 15.92 -6.34 -58.75
CA LYS A 529 16.43 -6.05 -57.41
C LYS A 529 16.04 -7.16 -56.44
N PRO A 530 16.96 -7.64 -55.59
CA PRO A 530 16.60 -8.62 -54.57
C PRO A 530 15.64 -8.00 -53.57
N ALA A 531 14.45 -8.58 -53.42
CA ALA A 531 13.47 -8.18 -52.43
C ALA A 531 13.87 -8.68 -51.04
N ALA A 532 13.52 -7.93 -49.99
CA ALA A 532 13.57 -8.44 -48.63
C ALA A 532 12.59 -9.62 -48.47
N LEU A 533 12.79 -10.46 -47.46
CA LEU A 533 12.00 -11.66 -47.21
C LEU A 533 11.49 -11.65 -45.77
N MET A 534 10.22 -12.01 -45.57
CA MET A 534 9.67 -12.27 -44.24
C MET A 534 8.86 -13.56 -44.19
N VAL A 535 9.24 -14.48 -43.32
CA VAL A 535 8.54 -15.77 -43.13
C VAL A 535 7.62 -15.70 -41.91
N PHE A 536 6.37 -16.10 -42.05
CA PHE A 536 5.36 -16.13 -40.99
C PHE A 536 4.93 -17.55 -40.67
N GLN A 537 5.14 -17.96 -39.43
CA GLN A 537 4.66 -19.23 -38.89
C GLN A 537 3.20 -19.13 -38.50
N ASP A 538 2.48 -20.26 -38.62
CA ASP A 538 1.01 -20.27 -38.63
C ASP A 538 0.46 -19.29 -39.68
N GLY A 539 0.91 -19.43 -40.92
CA GLY A 539 0.64 -18.51 -42.02
C GLY A 539 -0.83 -18.10 -42.17
N HIS A 540 -1.76 -19.04 -41.93
CA HIS A 540 -3.20 -18.76 -41.94
C HIS A 540 -3.64 -17.63 -40.99
N ALA A 541 -2.96 -17.42 -39.87
CA ALA A 541 -3.29 -16.37 -38.90
C ALA A 541 -2.89 -14.97 -39.38
N TYR A 542 -1.95 -14.88 -40.33
CA TYR A 542 -1.36 -13.64 -40.80
C TYR A 542 -1.83 -13.23 -42.20
N VAL A 543 -2.09 -14.20 -43.08
CA VAL A 543 -2.32 -13.96 -44.51
C VAL A 543 -3.69 -13.37 -44.85
N GLY A 544 -4.70 -13.57 -43.99
CA GLY A 544 -6.06 -13.06 -44.21
C GLY A 544 -6.18 -11.57 -43.93
N GLU A 545 -6.81 -10.81 -44.83
CA GLU A 545 -7.05 -9.37 -44.66
C GLU A 545 -8.06 -9.05 -43.55
N ASP A 546 -8.98 -9.98 -43.28
CA ASP A 546 -9.96 -9.93 -42.19
C ASP A 546 -9.45 -10.58 -40.89
N GLY A 547 -8.23 -11.11 -40.91
CA GLY A 547 -7.56 -11.70 -39.76
C GLY A 547 -7.00 -10.67 -38.79
N GLN A 548 -6.66 -11.10 -37.57
CA GLN A 548 -6.17 -10.19 -36.53
C GLN A 548 -4.85 -9.50 -36.90
N PHE A 549 -4.02 -10.09 -37.76
CA PHE A 549 -2.75 -9.49 -38.16
C PHE A 549 -2.79 -8.75 -39.50
N CYS A 550 -3.69 -9.13 -40.42
CA CYS A 550 -3.86 -8.53 -41.75
C CYS A 550 -2.54 -8.19 -42.48
N ALA A 551 -1.54 -9.07 -42.41
CA ALA A 551 -0.15 -8.76 -42.79
C ALA A 551 0.00 -8.24 -44.24
N PRO A 552 -0.71 -8.76 -45.26
CA PRO A 552 -0.65 -8.17 -46.62
C PRO A 552 -1.06 -6.70 -46.67
N VAL A 553 -2.07 -6.29 -45.90
CA VAL A 553 -2.54 -4.89 -45.84
C VAL A 553 -1.48 -4.00 -45.20
N VAL A 554 -0.90 -4.47 -44.09
CA VAL A 554 0.18 -3.75 -43.40
C VAL A 554 1.41 -3.63 -44.31
N PHE A 555 1.78 -4.69 -45.03
CA PHE A 555 2.89 -4.66 -45.99
C PHE A 555 2.63 -3.65 -47.10
N ASP A 556 1.46 -3.70 -47.74
CA ASP A 556 1.10 -2.75 -48.80
C ASP A 556 1.24 -1.30 -48.34
N ASN A 557 0.69 -0.97 -47.16
CA ASN A 557 0.72 0.37 -46.58
C ASN A 557 2.15 0.82 -46.24
N LEU A 558 2.95 0.00 -45.54
CA LEU A 558 4.30 0.38 -45.13
C LEU A 558 5.28 0.45 -46.31
N ILE A 559 5.18 -0.48 -47.26
CA ILE A 559 6.01 -0.47 -48.48
C ILE A 559 5.70 0.76 -49.32
N HIS A 560 4.41 1.11 -49.47
CA HIS A 560 4.01 2.31 -50.21
C HIS A 560 4.54 3.59 -49.56
N LYS A 561 4.56 3.66 -48.22
CA LYS A 561 5.12 4.80 -47.46
C LYS A 561 6.65 4.84 -47.45
N GLY A 562 7.33 3.78 -47.88
CA GLY A 562 8.78 3.64 -47.76
C GLY A 562 9.25 3.41 -46.31
N GLU A 563 8.35 2.96 -45.43
CA GLU A 563 8.62 2.67 -44.02
C GLU A 563 9.04 1.20 -43.80
N MET A 564 8.98 0.39 -44.85
CA MET A 564 9.43 -0.99 -44.92
C MET A 564 9.98 -1.24 -46.34
N PRO A 565 11.10 -1.98 -46.52
CA PRO A 565 11.61 -2.32 -47.84
C PRO A 565 10.60 -3.16 -48.62
N VAL A 566 10.73 -3.19 -49.96
CA VAL A 566 9.95 -4.11 -50.80
C VAL A 566 10.21 -5.54 -50.35
N THR A 567 9.21 -6.16 -49.71
CA THR A 567 9.35 -7.42 -48.99
C THR A 567 8.38 -8.47 -49.53
N ILE A 568 8.89 -9.65 -49.87
CA ILE A 568 8.08 -10.83 -50.18
C ILE A 568 7.76 -11.57 -48.88
N GLY A 569 6.47 -11.84 -48.68
CA GLY A 569 5.98 -12.57 -47.50
C GLY A 569 5.80 -14.05 -47.82
N VAL A 570 6.29 -14.94 -46.94
CA VAL A 570 6.03 -16.38 -47.00
C VAL A 570 5.24 -16.77 -45.76
N PHE A 571 3.96 -17.09 -45.93
CA PHE A 571 3.08 -17.51 -44.83
C PHE A 571 3.00 -19.02 -44.87
N ILE A 572 3.44 -19.72 -43.84
CA ILE A 572 3.50 -21.19 -43.87
C ILE A 572 2.77 -21.80 -42.67
N ASP A 573 1.87 -22.72 -42.98
CA ASP A 573 1.19 -23.53 -41.96
C ASP A 573 2.06 -24.73 -41.57
N PRO A 574 1.92 -25.22 -40.33
CA PRO A 574 2.58 -26.44 -39.89
C PRO A 574 2.03 -27.69 -40.61
N GLY A 575 2.83 -28.75 -40.64
CA GLY A 575 2.47 -30.03 -41.26
C GLY A 575 1.30 -30.78 -40.59
N HIS A 576 0.38 -31.29 -41.41
CA HIS A 576 -0.60 -32.31 -41.05
C HIS A 576 -0.09 -33.70 -41.42
N LYS A 577 -0.32 -34.69 -40.55
CA LYS A 577 -0.03 -36.11 -40.83
C LYS A 577 -1.28 -36.82 -41.34
N ARG A 578 -1.77 -36.39 -42.51
CA ARG A 578 -3.04 -36.84 -43.11
C ARG A 578 -2.91 -36.91 -44.63
N GLU A 579 -3.80 -37.66 -45.27
CA GLU A 579 -3.85 -37.79 -46.73
C GLU A 579 -4.27 -36.50 -47.45
N ALA A 580 -5.04 -35.64 -46.78
CA ALA A 580 -5.51 -34.36 -47.34
C ALA A 580 -5.56 -33.27 -46.27
N LEU A 581 -5.40 -32.02 -46.70
CA LEU A 581 -5.52 -30.85 -45.85
C LEU A 581 -6.96 -30.60 -45.42
N PRO A 582 -7.21 -30.11 -44.19
CA PRO A 582 -8.54 -29.68 -43.77
C PRO A 582 -9.08 -28.58 -44.66
N GLU A 583 -10.38 -28.56 -44.98
CA GLU A 583 -10.97 -27.58 -45.90
C GLU A 583 -10.64 -26.13 -45.54
N LYS A 584 -10.76 -25.77 -44.26
CA LYS A 584 -10.38 -24.45 -43.73
C LYS A 584 -8.95 -24.46 -43.20
N PRO A 585 -8.09 -23.49 -43.57
CA PRO A 585 -6.83 -23.24 -42.87
C PRO A 585 -7.08 -22.88 -41.41
N GLY A 586 -6.20 -23.32 -40.50
CA GLY A 586 -6.40 -23.08 -39.08
C GLY A 586 -5.73 -24.08 -38.16
N TRP A 587 -5.88 -23.83 -36.86
CA TRP A 587 -5.49 -24.78 -35.80
C TRP A 587 -6.54 -25.87 -35.53
N GLN A 588 -7.64 -25.91 -36.29
CA GLN A 588 -8.73 -26.87 -36.10
C GLN A 588 -9.10 -27.54 -37.44
N PRO A 589 -8.91 -28.86 -37.59
CA PRO A 589 -8.29 -29.77 -36.62
C PRO A 589 -6.82 -29.43 -36.37
N ARG A 590 -6.30 -29.78 -35.19
CA ARG A 590 -4.91 -29.51 -34.80
C ARG A 590 -3.93 -30.10 -35.82
N PRO A 591 -3.00 -29.30 -36.39
CA PRO A 591 -1.91 -29.82 -37.19
C PRO A 591 -0.99 -30.68 -36.32
N GLU A 592 -0.92 -31.98 -36.63
CA GLU A 592 -0.30 -32.99 -35.77
C GLU A 592 1.20 -32.78 -35.59
N ASN A 593 1.87 -32.20 -36.59
CA ASN A 593 3.31 -31.99 -36.55
C ASN A 593 3.71 -30.62 -35.97
N ARG A 594 2.75 -29.72 -35.70
CA ARG A 594 3.03 -28.32 -35.29
C ARG A 594 4.00 -28.21 -34.12
N SER A 595 3.82 -28.99 -33.06
CA SER A 595 4.69 -28.87 -31.88
C SER A 595 6.10 -29.42 -32.13
N VAL A 596 6.22 -30.46 -32.97
CA VAL A 596 7.52 -30.99 -33.38
C VAL A 596 8.27 -29.97 -34.23
N GLU A 597 7.56 -29.34 -35.17
CA GLU A 597 8.14 -28.32 -36.06
C GLU A 597 8.49 -27.03 -35.33
N TYR A 598 7.64 -26.55 -34.43
CA TYR A 598 7.76 -25.20 -33.89
C TYR A 598 8.39 -25.12 -32.49
N ASP A 599 8.15 -26.10 -31.63
CA ASP A 599 8.62 -26.03 -30.23
C ASP A 599 9.93 -26.82 -30.00
N SER A 600 10.41 -27.59 -30.99
CA SER A 600 11.71 -28.26 -30.88
C SER A 600 12.86 -27.26 -31.01
N LEU A 601 13.80 -27.30 -30.07
CA LEU A 601 14.99 -26.45 -30.05
C LEU A 601 16.11 -27.09 -30.88
N SER A 602 15.87 -27.25 -32.18
CA SER A 602 16.83 -27.78 -33.16
C SER A 602 16.81 -26.95 -34.45
N ASP A 603 17.79 -27.18 -35.31
CA ASP A 603 17.90 -26.54 -36.63
C ASP A 603 17.01 -27.19 -37.69
N ASP A 604 16.26 -28.26 -37.36
CA ASP A 604 15.39 -28.98 -38.30
C ASP A 604 14.43 -28.03 -39.03
N TYR A 605 13.72 -27.16 -38.32
CA TYR A 605 12.79 -26.23 -38.98
C TYR A 605 13.51 -25.19 -39.83
N ALA A 606 14.71 -24.76 -39.43
CA ALA A 606 15.53 -23.86 -40.24
C ALA A 606 15.96 -24.55 -41.54
N ASN A 607 16.43 -25.79 -41.48
CA ASN A 607 16.82 -26.60 -42.64
C ASN A 607 15.60 -26.86 -43.54
N PHE A 608 14.42 -27.13 -42.97
CA PHE A 608 13.18 -27.24 -43.74
C PHE A 608 12.87 -25.96 -44.53
N LEU A 609 12.98 -24.79 -43.92
CA LEU A 609 12.77 -23.53 -44.64
C LEU A 609 13.83 -23.33 -45.74
N LEU A 610 15.11 -23.52 -45.42
CA LEU A 610 16.23 -23.18 -46.28
C LEU A 610 16.44 -24.15 -47.45
N ASP A 611 16.19 -25.44 -47.22
CA ASP A 611 16.46 -26.50 -48.20
C ASP A 611 15.24 -26.86 -49.04
N GLU A 612 14.03 -26.55 -48.57
CA GLU A 612 12.78 -26.95 -49.23
C GLU A 612 11.91 -25.76 -49.63
N ILE A 613 11.50 -24.90 -48.68
CA ILE A 613 10.49 -23.88 -48.96
C ILE A 613 11.05 -22.66 -49.69
N LEU A 614 12.13 -22.07 -49.18
CA LEU A 614 12.69 -20.84 -49.76
C LEU A 614 13.25 -21.06 -51.18
N PRO A 615 13.89 -22.19 -51.53
CA PRO A 615 14.29 -22.46 -52.90
C PRO A 615 13.11 -22.47 -53.88
N GLU A 616 11.94 -22.96 -53.46
CA GLU A 616 10.73 -22.93 -54.29
C GLU A 616 10.16 -21.52 -54.44
N VAL A 617 10.16 -20.75 -53.35
CA VAL A 617 9.75 -19.33 -53.39
C VAL A 617 10.70 -18.51 -54.27
N ALA A 618 11.99 -18.84 -54.30
CA ALA A 618 13.01 -18.15 -55.09
C ALA A 618 12.96 -18.46 -56.60
N LYS A 619 12.30 -19.55 -57.04
CA LYS A 619 12.21 -19.88 -58.48
C LYS A 619 11.57 -18.76 -59.32
N PRO A 620 10.41 -18.20 -58.92
CA PRO A 620 9.81 -17.06 -59.63
C PRO A 620 10.22 -15.69 -59.07
N HIS A 621 10.98 -15.62 -57.96
CA HIS A 621 11.24 -14.36 -57.27
C HIS A 621 12.73 -14.16 -56.90
N ASN A 622 13.25 -12.98 -57.20
CA ASN A 622 14.56 -12.51 -56.76
C ASN A 622 14.44 -12.02 -55.31
N ILE A 623 14.81 -12.87 -54.35
CA ILE A 623 14.84 -12.57 -52.91
C ILE A 623 16.29 -12.47 -52.44
N THR A 624 16.55 -11.60 -51.47
CA THR A 624 17.88 -11.41 -50.90
C THR A 624 18.37 -12.63 -50.14
N ASP A 625 19.69 -12.88 -50.16
CA ASP A 625 20.40 -13.84 -49.30
C ASP A 625 21.05 -13.16 -48.08
N ASP A 626 20.96 -11.83 -47.97
CA ASP A 626 21.46 -11.08 -46.83
C ASP A 626 20.60 -11.35 -45.57
N PRO A 627 21.17 -11.81 -44.45
CA PRO A 627 20.44 -12.00 -43.20
C PRO A 627 19.76 -10.73 -42.68
N GLU A 628 20.34 -9.55 -42.93
CA GLU A 628 19.68 -8.29 -42.60
C GLU A 628 18.43 -8.05 -43.46
N GLY A 629 18.39 -8.61 -44.66
CA GLY A 629 17.22 -8.58 -45.54
C GLY A 629 16.17 -9.67 -45.24
N ARG A 630 16.37 -10.49 -44.20
CA ARG A 630 15.54 -11.65 -43.87
C ARG A 630 14.98 -11.59 -42.45
N ALA A 631 13.66 -11.54 -42.36
CA ALA A 631 12.91 -11.58 -41.11
C ALA A 631 12.08 -12.86 -40.96
N ILE A 632 11.78 -13.23 -39.71
CA ILE A 632 10.92 -14.35 -39.38
C ILE A 632 9.99 -13.99 -38.22
N CYS A 633 8.74 -14.43 -38.30
CA CYS A 633 7.67 -14.06 -37.39
C CYS A 633 6.80 -15.25 -37.00
N GLY A 634 6.24 -15.23 -35.79
CA GLY A 634 5.17 -16.14 -35.44
C GLY A 634 4.48 -15.80 -34.12
N ILE A 635 3.37 -16.49 -33.86
CA ILE A 635 2.58 -16.36 -32.64
C ILE A 635 2.65 -17.65 -31.80
N SER A 636 2.74 -17.55 -30.48
CA SER A 636 2.75 -18.73 -29.59
C SER A 636 3.88 -19.69 -29.95
N SER A 637 3.61 -20.96 -30.29
CA SER A 637 4.65 -21.90 -30.79
C SER A 637 5.36 -21.36 -32.04
N GLY A 638 4.65 -20.68 -32.95
CA GLY A 638 5.28 -20.03 -34.09
C GLY A 638 6.26 -18.92 -33.65
N GLY A 639 6.00 -18.27 -32.51
CA GLY A 639 6.85 -17.21 -31.96
C GLY A 639 8.16 -17.73 -31.38
N ILE A 640 8.15 -18.89 -30.71
CA ILE A 640 9.39 -19.56 -30.30
C ILE A 640 10.11 -20.17 -31.51
N CYS A 641 9.38 -20.73 -32.49
CA CYS A 641 9.94 -21.23 -33.75
C CYS A 641 10.74 -20.15 -34.49
N ALA A 642 10.16 -18.96 -34.65
CA ALA A 642 10.82 -17.81 -35.28
C ALA A 642 12.14 -17.46 -34.58
N PHE A 643 12.14 -17.45 -33.25
CA PHE A 643 13.36 -17.24 -32.47
C PHE A 643 14.36 -18.38 -32.67
N THR A 644 13.93 -19.64 -32.59
CA THR A 644 14.78 -20.83 -32.78
C THR A 644 15.48 -20.82 -34.14
N VAL A 645 14.77 -20.50 -35.23
CA VAL A 645 15.34 -20.47 -36.58
C VAL A 645 16.47 -19.44 -36.68
N ALA A 646 16.23 -18.20 -36.24
CA ALA A 646 17.24 -17.15 -36.25
C ALA A 646 18.37 -17.42 -35.23
N TRP A 647 18.04 -18.11 -34.13
CA TRP A 647 19.02 -18.54 -33.15
C TRP A 647 19.96 -19.59 -33.73
N GLU A 648 19.46 -20.61 -34.43
CA GLU A 648 20.29 -21.67 -35.03
C GLU A 648 21.00 -21.21 -36.30
N ARG A 649 20.33 -20.40 -37.14
CA ARG A 649 20.83 -19.89 -38.42
C ARG A 649 20.83 -18.35 -38.49
N PRO A 650 21.63 -17.68 -37.63
CA PRO A 650 21.76 -16.23 -37.66
C PRO A 650 22.45 -15.74 -38.96
N ASP A 651 23.12 -16.64 -39.68
CA ASP A 651 23.68 -16.43 -41.00
C ASP A 651 22.63 -16.42 -42.12
N GLN A 652 21.35 -16.66 -41.80
CA GLN A 652 20.25 -16.68 -42.76
C GLN A 652 19.09 -15.77 -42.35
N PHE A 653 18.83 -15.60 -41.05
CA PHE A 653 17.77 -14.73 -40.55
C PHE A 653 18.32 -13.80 -39.46
N GLY A 654 18.40 -12.50 -39.77
CA GLY A 654 18.89 -11.48 -38.85
C GLY A 654 17.78 -10.84 -37.99
N LYS A 655 16.50 -11.01 -38.33
CA LYS A 655 15.39 -10.28 -37.72
C LYS A 655 14.27 -11.22 -37.24
N VAL A 656 13.84 -11.07 -35.99
CA VAL A 656 12.81 -11.90 -35.35
C VAL A 656 11.67 -11.03 -34.82
N LEU A 657 10.43 -11.43 -35.10
CA LEU A 657 9.22 -10.91 -34.46
C LEU A 657 8.47 -12.06 -33.76
N SER A 658 8.18 -11.91 -32.47
CA SER A 658 7.50 -12.94 -31.68
C SER A 658 6.29 -12.36 -30.97
N HIS A 659 5.10 -12.88 -31.27
CA HIS A 659 3.86 -12.51 -30.58
C HIS A 659 3.48 -13.60 -29.56
N VAL A 660 3.31 -13.23 -28.29
CA VAL A 660 2.97 -14.13 -27.19
C VAL A 660 3.74 -15.46 -27.25
N GLY A 661 5.06 -15.39 -27.46
CA GLY A 661 5.89 -16.55 -27.80
C GLY A 661 5.92 -17.61 -26.70
N SER A 662 5.90 -18.89 -27.09
CA SER A 662 5.88 -20.04 -26.17
C SER A 662 7.24 -20.36 -25.55
N PHE A 663 7.86 -19.37 -24.89
CA PHE A 663 9.11 -19.51 -24.14
C PHE A 663 8.90 -20.17 -22.77
N THR A 664 8.10 -21.23 -22.76
CA THR A 664 7.68 -22.02 -21.60
C THR A 664 8.12 -23.48 -21.80
N ASN A 665 7.82 -24.38 -20.87
CA ASN A 665 8.25 -25.77 -20.92
C ASN A 665 7.43 -26.64 -21.89
N ILE A 666 7.19 -26.13 -23.10
CA ILE A 666 6.81 -26.96 -24.26
C ILE A 666 8.11 -27.39 -24.93
N ARG A 667 8.38 -28.70 -24.92
CA ARG A 667 9.59 -29.33 -25.49
C ARG A 667 10.92 -28.70 -25.04
N GLY A 668 10.94 -28.02 -23.89
CA GLY A 668 12.13 -27.39 -23.32
C GLY A 668 12.29 -25.90 -23.60
N GLY A 669 11.31 -25.21 -24.22
CA GLY A 669 11.44 -23.78 -24.59
C GLY A 669 11.90 -22.83 -23.47
N HIS A 670 11.54 -23.12 -22.22
CA HIS A 670 11.93 -22.38 -21.01
C HIS A 670 13.44 -22.25 -20.79
N VAL A 671 14.29 -23.02 -21.49
CA VAL A 671 15.75 -22.94 -21.35
C VAL A 671 16.37 -21.74 -22.06
N TYR A 672 15.68 -21.13 -23.05
CA TYR A 672 16.23 -20.05 -23.86
C TYR A 672 16.78 -18.86 -23.06
N PRO A 673 16.10 -18.32 -22.03
CA PRO A 673 16.66 -17.25 -21.21
C PRO A 673 18.03 -17.60 -20.60
N ALA A 674 18.24 -18.87 -20.23
CA ALA A 674 19.52 -19.33 -19.70
C ALA A 674 20.57 -19.54 -20.81
N LEU A 675 20.17 -20.05 -21.98
CA LEU A 675 21.06 -20.19 -23.14
C LEU A 675 21.56 -18.83 -23.64
N ILE A 676 20.67 -17.86 -23.80
CA ILE A 676 21.01 -16.49 -24.22
C ILE A 676 22.10 -15.89 -23.34
N ARG A 677 22.01 -16.08 -22.02
CA ARG A 677 23.00 -15.55 -21.06
C ARG A 677 24.35 -16.25 -21.11
N LYS A 678 24.43 -17.46 -21.66
CA LYS A 678 25.63 -18.32 -21.66
C LYS A 678 26.29 -18.44 -23.03
N THR A 679 25.59 -18.11 -24.09
CA THR A 679 26.10 -18.16 -25.46
C THR A 679 26.63 -16.80 -25.88
N GLU A 680 27.66 -16.79 -26.73
CA GLU A 680 28.13 -15.56 -27.38
C GLU A 680 26.99 -14.91 -28.17
N ARG A 681 26.93 -13.56 -28.14
CA ARG A 681 25.86 -12.80 -28.77
C ARG A 681 25.82 -13.07 -30.28
N LYS A 682 24.72 -13.66 -30.75
CA LYS A 682 24.42 -13.87 -32.17
C LYS A 682 23.92 -12.57 -32.83
N PRO A 683 24.22 -12.31 -34.12
CA PRO A 683 23.83 -11.09 -34.81
C PRO A 683 22.36 -11.11 -35.24
N ILE A 684 21.46 -11.12 -34.25
CA ILE A 684 20.00 -11.09 -34.49
C ILE A 684 19.36 -9.92 -33.75
N ARG A 685 18.36 -9.33 -34.37
CA ARG A 685 17.47 -8.30 -33.82
C ARG A 685 16.14 -8.94 -33.46
N VAL A 686 15.61 -8.64 -32.28
CA VAL A 686 14.41 -9.32 -31.75
C VAL A 686 13.37 -8.32 -31.30
N PHE A 687 12.17 -8.41 -31.86
CA PHE A 687 10.99 -7.74 -31.34
C PHE A 687 10.09 -8.75 -30.66
N LEU A 688 9.77 -8.52 -29.40
CA LEU A 688 8.86 -9.35 -28.61
C LEU A 688 7.56 -8.59 -28.36
N GLN A 689 6.44 -9.33 -28.33
CA GLN A 689 5.17 -8.85 -27.82
C GLN A 689 4.62 -9.86 -26.81
N GLY A 690 4.14 -9.36 -25.66
CA GLY A 690 3.51 -10.18 -24.62
C GLY A 690 2.27 -9.51 -24.04
N GLY A 691 1.50 -10.27 -23.25
CA GLY A 691 0.28 -9.79 -22.59
C GLY A 691 0.22 -10.24 -21.13
N SER A 692 -0.31 -9.42 -20.22
CA SER A 692 -0.53 -9.78 -18.82
C SER A 692 -1.64 -10.83 -18.63
N HIS A 693 -2.62 -10.88 -19.54
CA HIS A 693 -3.73 -11.83 -19.54
C HIS A 693 -3.46 -13.10 -20.37
N ASP A 694 -2.22 -13.34 -20.75
CA ASP A 694 -1.78 -14.48 -21.53
C ASP A 694 -1.80 -15.80 -20.69
N LEU A 695 -1.53 -16.94 -21.32
CA LEU A 695 -1.68 -18.28 -20.73
C LEU A 695 -0.79 -18.50 -19.50
N ASP A 696 -1.37 -19.19 -18.53
CA ASP A 696 -0.67 -19.82 -17.42
C ASP A 696 -1.24 -21.23 -17.22
N ASN A 697 -0.46 -22.26 -17.53
CA ASN A 697 -0.90 -23.66 -17.52
C ASN A 697 0.25 -24.61 -17.13
N GLU A 698 0.06 -25.93 -17.25
CA GLU A 698 1.06 -26.94 -16.85
C GLU A 698 2.41 -26.83 -17.58
N HIS A 699 2.47 -26.14 -18.71
CA HIS A 699 3.71 -25.89 -19.45
C HIS A 699 4.44 -24.63 -18.96
N GLY A 700 3.76 -23.73 -18.24
CA GLY A 700 4.35 -22.53 -17.64
C GLY A 700 3.50 -21.28 -17.87
N ASN A 701 4.09 -20.13 -17.53
CA ASN A 701 3.45 -18.82 -17.58
C ASN A 701 4.03 -18.00 -18.76
N TRP A 702 3.23 -17.75 -19.80
CA TRP A 702 3.63 -17.02 -21.01
C TRP A 702 4.01 -15.56 -20.72
N PRO A 703 3.27 -14.78 -19.91
CA PRO A 703 3.68 -13.43 -19.52
C PRO A 703 5.07 -13.40 -18.89
N LEU A 704 5.37 -14.36 -18.01
CA LEU A 704 6.66 -14.50 -17.36
C LEU A 704 7.75 -14.95 -18.34
N GLY A 705 7.47 -15.96 -19.18
CA GLY A 705 8.42 -16.49 -20.15
C GLY A 705 8.90 -15.41 -21.14
N ASN A 706 7.98 -14.60 -21.68
CA ASN A 706 8.35 -13.49 -22.58
C ASN A 706 9.13 -12.38 -21.85
N ARG A 707 8.78 -12.06 -20.59
CA ARG A 707 9.56 -11.13 -19.75
C ARG A 707 10.97 -11.66 -19.46
N GLN A 708 11.11 -12.96 -19.21
CA GLN A 708 12.41 -13.60 -18.98
C GLN A 708 13.28 -13.59 -20.24
N MET A 709 12.69 -13.85 -21.41
CA MET A 709 13.38 -13.70 -22.70
C MET A 709 13.89 -12.29 -22.92
N PHE A 710 13.02 -11.29 -22.76
CA PHE A 710 13.42 -9.89 -22.89
C PHE A 710 14.55 -9.52 -21.92
N ALA A 711 14.46 -9.95 -20.66
CA ALA A 711 15.49 -9.70 -19.66
C ALA A 711 16.82 -10.38 -20.02
N ALA A 712 16.81 -11.57 -20.63
CA ALA A 712 18.02 -12.26 -21.06
C ALA A 712 18.68 -11.60 -22.28
N LEU A 713 17.89 -11.20 -23.27
CA LEU A 713 18.36 -10.48 -24.47
C LEU A 713 18.93 -9.11 -24.11
N LYS A 714 18.25 -8.37 -23.23
CA LYS A 714 18.73 -7.07 -22.74
C LYS A 714 20.03 -7.20 -21.94
N PHE A 715 20.14 -8.22 -21.09
CA PHE A 715 21.36 -8.48 -20.30
C PHE A 715 22.60 -8.69 -21.20
N THR A 716 22.40 -9.33 -22.35
CA THR A 716 23.48 -9.64 -23.31
C THR A 716 23.63 -8.59 -24.42
N ASN A 717 22.99 -7.42 -24.28
CA ASN A 717 23.06 -6.30 -25.23
C ASN A 717 22.68 -6.69 -26.66
N TYR A 718 21.63 -7.50 -26.82
CA TYR A 718 20.97 -7.67 -28.12
C TYR A 718 20.24 -6.39 -28.53
N ASP A 719 20.05 -6.23 -29.83
CA ASP A 719 19.11 -5.26 -30.37
C ASP A 719 17.68 -5.78 -30.18
N VAL A 720 17.05 -5.40 -29.06
CA VAL A 720 15.77 -5.95 -28.63
C VAL A 720 14.77 -4.86 -28.25
N ASN A 721 13.51 -5.05 -28.67
CA ASN A 721 12.36 -4.30 -28.16
C ASN A 721 11.30 -5.25 -27.63
N PHE A 722 10.51 -4.78 -26.66
CA PHE A 722 9.43 -5.56 -26.07
C PHE A 722 8.23 -4.67 -25.76
N VAL A 723 7.12 -4.98 -26.42
CA VAL A 723 5.83 -4.37 -26.11
C VAL A 723 5.02 -5.33 -25.25
N PHE A 724 4.76 -4.92 -24.01
CA PHE A 724 3.98 -5.70 -23.06
C PHE A 724 2.69 -4.95 -22.74
N GLY A 725 1.55 -5.57 -23.04
CA GLY A 725 0.22 -5.01 -22.79
C GLY A 725 -0.63 -5.91 -21.91
N ASP A 726 -1.93 -5.69 -21.93
CA ASP A 726 -2.96 -6.38 -21.16
C ASP A 726 -3.84 -7.32 -22.01
N GLY A 727 -3.35 -7.68 -23.20
CA GLY A 727 -4.00 -8.65 -24.08
C GLY A 727 -3.89 -10.10 -23.59
N GLY A 728 -4.75 -10.96 -24.13
CA GLY A 728 -4.76 -12.40 -23.86
C GLY A 728 -3.97 -13.22 -24.90
N HIS A 729 -4.09 -14.54 -24.85
CA HIS A 729 -3.43 -15.46 -25.81
C HIS A 729 -4.14 -15.50 -27.17
N ASN A 730 -4.06 -14.39 -27.92
CA ASN A 730 -4.60 -14.25 -29.26
C ASN A 730 -3.79 -13.22 -30.06
N GLY A 731 -4.11 -13.03 -31.34
CA GLY A 731 -3.38 -12.15 -32.25
C GLY A 731 -3.78 -10.68 -32.23
N ASN A 732 -4.77 -10.23 -31.44
CA ASN A 732 -5.28 -8.86 -31.55
C ASN A 732 -4.23 -7.81 -31.17
N HIS A 733 -3.59 -7.91 -29.99
CA HIS A 733 -2.58 -6.92 -29.61
C HIS A 733 -1.40 -6.93 -30.58
N GLY A 734 -0.85 -8.12 -30.90
CA GLY A 734 0.24 -8.27 -31.87
C GLY A 734 -0.10 -7.72 -33.25
N GLY A 735 -1.34 -7.91 -33.71
CA GLY A 735 -1.84 -7.37 -34.97
C GLY A 735 -1.97 -5.86 -34.99
N VAL A 736 -2.47 -5.27 -33.90
CA VAL A 736 -2.57 -3.80 -33.75
C VAL A 736 -1.20 -3.14 -33.81
N ILE A 737 -0.19 -3.75 -33.17
CA ILE A 737 1.17 -3.20 -33.17
C ILE A 737 2.03 -3.70 -34.33
N LEU A 738 1.50 -4.53 -35.24
CA LEU A 738 2.28 -5.10 -36.34
C LEU A 738 2.92 -4.01 -37.21
N PRO A 739 2.23 -2.91 -37.59
CA PRO A 739 2.86 -1.83 -38.35
C PRO A 739 4.08 -1.23 -37.64
N ASP A 740 3.95 -0.90 -36.35
CA ASP A 740 5.03 -0.31 -35.56
C ASP A 740 6.17 -1.29 -35.30
N SER A 741 5.83 -2.56 -35.10
CA SER A 741 6.80 -3.64 -34.93
C SER A 741 7.64 -3.81 -36.20
N LEU A 742 7.02 -3.73 -37.38
CA LEU A 742 7.71 -3.83 -38.67
C LEU A 742 8.58 -2.59 -38.95
N ARG A 743 8.08 -1.38 -38.69
CA ARG A 743 8.89 -0.15 -38.78
C ARG A 743 10.15 -0.26 -37.92
N TRP A 744 9.99 -0.71 -36.68
CA TRP A 744 11.12 -0.91 -35.79
C TRP A 744 12.03 -2.02 -36.31
N LEU A 745 11.49 -3.14 -36.77
CA LEU A 745 12.28 -4.29 -37.18
C LEU A 745 13.14 -3.98 -38.42
N TRP A 746 12.55 -3.28 -39.39
CA TRP A 746 13.19 -2.91 -40.67
C TRP A 746 13.93 -1.58 -40.65
N ARG A 747 13.96 -0.88 -39.51
CA ARG A 747 14.76 0.34 -39.39
C ARG A 747 16.21 0.06 -39.77
N ASP A 748 16.85 1.04 -40.39
CA ASP A 748 18.24 1.00 -40.85
C ASP A 748 18.54 0.00 -41.98
N TYR A 749 17.53 -0.65 -42.58
CA TYR A 749 17.69 -1.46 -43.78
C TYR A 749 17.38 -0.61 -45.02
N GLU A 750 18.38 -0.42 -45.88
CA GLU A 750 18.29 0.42 -47.10
C GLU A 750 17.85 -0.35 -48.35
#